data_AF-L1JBR3-F1
#
_entry.id   AF-L1JBR3-F1
#
_cell.length_a   1.000
_cell.length_b   1.000
_cell.length_c   1.000
_cell.angle_alpha   90.00
_cell.angle_beta   90.00
_cell.angle_gamma   90.00
#
_symmetry.space_group_name_H-M   'P 1'
#
loop_
_entity.id
_entity.type
_entity.pdbx_description
1 polymer ?
#
loop_
_entity_poly.entity_id
_entity_poly.type
_entity_poly.pdbx_seq_one_letter_code
_entity_poly.pdbx_strand_id
1 'polypeptide(L)'
;MDLRNPAQDEDEDKDKSKSRKDKSNESRDNGKSKDQDKSKSKDKDKNEESKDMPENMNHLAVKKANWRVQVVIFVASLPSFLVRKKAPAARRYSLIEPTLDPQLPVSGRSLHCFIYRLDPPGVVQEKESQVDQPRSDEFSALLHQAIHNSLSSQSHKVWKIYPGKTYLDVDCMPLLLLEETRTSKAKYLCNCSIFVPLISWGSAHSVLDDLACIHFDGAIDQESHFLVHALCAIYLLQKKAGRLQTIMPITRDESRGKVSMAEACRRLSTKPSIPSCKRACVLLQEGGVEMGQGVILSFLLGISVRDAVMMLMPSNWREEALPDWEPAGGLTTKNSYSLYNVKIEGNDKVSASEAAEMIVDCLVKVLKEHVEKKLWEFTNHNPRGIELLKLLRESGIYDKFDKYFALRGIESLHQVPSFTRGSPSNGSKREQVVHRPCSDITAYNASDEGSIRALERLVEDHRDDERFLPLQERLNRYRDSEVDGILALRTTNSIETAMVKLPARCCVLWLSMVYLVFGINQLGPLFTEQIWLPEKNSTTPVQPKTVRIAKVAAPVISFYWSFLFVAGVIVGQVSTPLRAKWLMLFAGHLVIAGNVFSFIVDSIQCSVEGTGIGPNCNAYTLIPSIAVMSFVMYLAHRVQHYFWMAAFFLQGLYCFYCIYAFPADSVDLKIGLGMCLFLAIGCCFIAIAIIVQYRRSYRQTLRELQTVMQGFDDTWQKIEEENKQSIAAVSVQAREIAQELQAVVKEDFKTWGRWLSAMAGWRRARYSTTDSKIRQESRDIEKLFQEAQEISAAFQLWVSAWNQVGRVQHGNVKSCARAIQKTVRSYGRDPSCLTDLVRCTILVQSMEEVQEWLSCFRRISVVGYGVSARDRRRASDVAPEDVEMGGREIFMSVTSIKNRYDPRYDARLSGGYRDMCICVGWTIDEASQTCMFVPVREWGKMEVRKHICEIQVLLEVMQGVKKVLHKEYVNFRNIMCQ
;
A
#
# COMPACT_ATOMS: atom_id res chain seq x y z
N MET A 1 -2.40 -39.90 -20.85
CA MET A 1 -2.06 -41.28 -20.46
C MET A 1 -2.85 -41.58 -19.21
N ASP A 2 -3.83 -42.47 -19.34
CA ASP A 2 -4.74 -42.93 -18.29
C ASP A 2 -3.98 -43.57 -17.14
N LEU A 3 -4.35 -43.26 -15.90
CA LEU A 3 -3.86 -43.94 -14.72
C LEU A 3 -4.99 -44.76 -14.10
N ARG A 4 -4.85 -46.08 -14.26
CA ARG A 4 -5.57 -47.12 -13.52
C ARG A 4 -5.18 -47.08 -12.04
N ASN A 5 -6.19 -47.33 -11.20
CA ASN A 5 -6.06 -47.74 -9.82
C ASN A 5 -5.16 -48.98 -9.68
N PRO A 6 -4.51 -49.12 -8.52
CA PRO A 6 -4.52 -50.40 -7.84
C PRO A 6 -5.12 -50.26 -6.44
N ALA A 7 -6.06 -51.15 -6.16
CA ALA A 7 -6.53 -51.47 -4.83
C ALA A 7 -5.99 -52.86 -4.46
N GLN A 8 -5.92 -53.07 -3.14
CA GLN A 8 -5.81 -54.32 -2.40
C GLN A 8 -4.44 -54.99 -2.35
N ASP A 9 -3.83 -54.91 -1.16
CA ASP A 9 -3.39 -56.11 -0.43
C ASP A 9 -3.84 -55.95 1.04
N GLU A 10 -4.45 -57.02 1.54
CA GLU A 10 -4.89 -57.22 2.92
C GLU A 10 -3.74 -57.78 3.79
N ASP A 11 -3.86 -57.48 5.09
CA ASP A 11 -3.67 -58.38 6.24
C ASP A 11 -2.62 -58.06 7.33
N GLU A 12 -3.17 -58.11 8.56
CA GLU A 12 -2.59 -58.34 9.90
C GLU A 12 -1.66 -57.24 10.47
N ASP A 13 -1.79 -56.73 11.70
CA ASP A 13 -2.33 -57.30 12.94
C ASP A 13 -2.40 -56.22 14.07
N LYS A 14 -3.24 -56.49 15.08
CA LYS A 14 -3.20 -56.05 16.50
C LYS A 14 -3.66 -54.65 16.94
N ASP A 15 -4.89 -54.68 17.48
CA ASP A 15 -5.25 -54.39 18.87
C ASP A 15 -4.77 -53.08 19.53
N LYS A 16 -5.75 -52.17 19.74
CA LYS A 16 -6.08 -51.70 21.10
C LYS A 16 -7.46 -51.04 21.15
N SER A 17 -8.35 -51.74 21.83
CA SER A 17 -9.65 -51.33 22.35
C SER A 17 -9.61 -49.99 23.11
N LYS A 18 -10.59 -49.12 22.87
CA LYS A 18 -11.38 -48.51 23.96
C LYS A 18 -12.74 -47.99 23.47
N SER A 19 -13.75 -48.64 24.02
CA SER A 19 -15.19 -48.41 23.97
C SER A 19 -15.65 -46.96 24.13
N ARG A 20 -16.72 -46.59 23.40
CA ARG A 20 -17.90 -45.94 24.01
C ARG A 20 -19.14 -45.95 23.10
N LYS A 21 -20.09 -46.82 23.50
CA LYS A 21 -21.55 -46.65 23.60
C LYS A 21 -22.34 -46.11 22.40
N ASP A 22 -22.99 -47.05 21.73
CA ASP A 22 -24.45 -47.20 21.55
C ASP A 22 -25.34 -45.96 21.72
N LYS A 23 -26.08 -45.64 20.65
CA LYS A 23 -27.54 -45.49 20.70
C LYS A 23 -28.16 -45.92 19.38
N SER A 24 -29.13 -46.84 19.52
CA SER A 24 -29.94 -47.48 18.50
C SER A 24 -31.22 -46.69 18.17
N ASN A 25 -31.93 -47.22 17.17
CA ASN A 25 -33.28 -46.91 16.67
C ASN A 25 -33.27 -45.86 15.52
N GLU A 26 -33.95 -46.06 14.40
CA GLU A 26 -35.18 -46.82 14.16
C GLU A 26 -35.35 -47.17 12.67
N SER A 27 -36.04 -48.28 12.44
CA SER A 27 -36.44 -48.90 11.18
C SER A 27 -37.56 -48.18 10.42
N ARG A 28 -37.59 -48.32 9.08
CA ARG A 28 -38.75 -48.43 8.15
C ARG A 28 -38.37 -47.85 6.79
N ASP A 29 -38.88 -48.24 5.64
CA ASP A 29 -39.57 -49.44 5.15
C ASP A 29 -39.58 -49.28 3.61
N ASN A 30 -39.75 -50.41 2.92
CA ASN A 30 -40.03 -50.68 1.52
C ASN A 30 -40.38 -49.55 0.51
N GLY A 31 -39.89 -49.73 -0.73
CA GLY A 31 -40.49 -49.15 -1.93
C GLY A 31 -39.81 -49.57 -3.26
N LYS A 32 -40.23 -50.70 -3.83
CA LYS A 32 -39.88 -51.18 -5.19
C LYS A 32 -40.81 -50.58 -6.26
N SER A 33 -40.25 -50.19 -7.41
CA SER A 33 -40.84 -50.19 -8.78
C SER A 33 -39.72 -49.71 -9.71
N LYS A 34 -39.10 -50.52 -10.60
CA LYS A 34 -39.55 -51.13 -11.88
C LYS A 34 -40.31 -50.17 -12.79
N ASP A 35 -39.65 -49.67 -13.84
CA ASP A 35 -39.78 -50.08 -15.26
C ASP A 35 -38.67 -49.39 -16.09
N GLN A 36 -37.85 -50.11 -16.88
CA GLN A 36 -37.98 -50.33 -18.35
C GLN A 36 -38.28 -49.02 -19.11
N ASP A 37 -37.48 -48.55 -20.07
CA ASP A 37 -37.14 -49.22 -21.32
C ASP A 37 -36.00 -48.48 -22.08
N LYS A 38 -35.27 -49.24 -22.91
CA LYS A 38 -34.73 -48.95 -24.28
C LYS A 38 -34.35 -47.50 -24.68
N SER A 39 -33.29 -47.20 -25.43
CA SER A 39 -32.62 -47.92 -26.52
C SER A 39 -31.37 -47.16 -26.97
N LYS A 40 -30.44 -47.92 -27.55
CA LYS A 40 -29.30 -47.51 -28.39
C LYS A 40 -29.69 -46.51 -29.50
N SER A 41 -28.82 -45.56 -29.81
CA SER A 41 -28.15 -45.50 -31.12
C SER A 41 -26.90 -44.62 -31.05
N LYS A 42 -25.82 -45.14 -31.62
CA LYS A 42 -24.58 -44.45 -31.95
C LYS A 42 -24.64 -44.29 -33.46
N ASP A 43 -24.60 -43.06 -33.97
CA ASP A 43 -24.24 -42.83 -35.35
C ASP A 43 -23.18 -41.72 -35.44
N LYS A 44 -22.06 -42.10 -36.04
CA LYS A 44 -21.12 -41.22 -36.70
C LYS A 44 -21.82 -40.71 -37.95
N ASP A 45 -21.57 -39.46 -38.35
CA ASP A 45 -21.23 -39.22 -39.75
C ASP A 45 -20.43 -37.95 -39.95
N LYS A 46 -19.48 -38.07 -40.88
CA LYS A 46 -18.74 -37.00 -41.55
C LYS A 46 -19.67 -36.35 -42.57
N ASN A 47 -19.46 -35.08 -42.87
CA ASN A 47 -19.60 -34.63 -44.25
C ASN A 47 -18.70 -33.42 -44.54
N GLU A 48 -17.97 -33.57 -45.64
CA GLU A 48 -17.36 -32.52 -46.45
C GLU A 48 -18.47 -31.79 -47.22
N GLU A 49 -18.33 -30.48 -47.46
CA GLU A 49 -18.53 -29.93 -48.80
C GLU A 49 -17.92 -28.53 -48.97
N SER A 50 -17.54 -28.30 -50.22
CA SER A 50 -16.60 -27.34 -50.80
C SER A 50 -17.25 -26.07 -51.39
N LYS A 51 -16.38 -25.21 -51.97
CA LYS A 51 -16.60 -24.14 -53.00
C LYS A 51 -16.66 -22.71 -52.45
N ASP A 52 -16.05 -21.67 -53.03
CA ASP A 52 -15.33 -21.50 -54.31
C ASP A 52 -14.37 -20.29 -54.22
N MET A 53 -13.43 -20.26 -55.17
CA MET A 53 -12.39 -19.27 -55.44
C MET A 53 -12.97 -17.91 -55.98
N PRO A 54 -12.19 -16.81 -56.14
CA PRO A 54 -11.26 -16.73 -57.28
C PRO A 54 -9.94 -15.97 -57.05
N GLU A 55 -9.05 -16.27 -58.00
CA GLU A 55 -7.75 -15.66 -58.30
C GLU A 55 -7.82 -14.15 -58.53
N ASN A 56 -6.75 -13.44 -58.14
CA ASN A 56 -6.18 -12.39 -58.97
C ASN A 56 -4.72 -12.13 -58.58
N MET A 57 -3.83 -12.55 -59.47
CA MET A 57 -2.43 -12.12 -59.55
C MET A 57 -2.39 -10.85 -60.43
N ASN A 58 -1.67 -9.81 -60.00
CA ASN A 58 -0.59 -9.26 -60.83
C ASN A 58 0.24 -8.15 -60.15
N HIS A 59 1.56 -8.27 -60.39
CA HIS A 59 2.62 -7.27 -60.41
C HIS A 59 2.89 -6.41 -59.15
N LEU A 60 4.07 -6.60 -58.54
CA LEU A 60 4.98 -5.46 -58.31
C LEU A 60 6.46 -5.88 -58.18
N ALA A 61 7.23 -5.38 -59.15
CA ALA A 61 8.64 -4.99 -59.17
C ALA A 61 9.64 -5.54 -58.11
N VAL A 62 10.61 -6.28 -58.63
CA VAL A 62 11.94 -6.52 -58.02
C VAL A 62 12.69 -5.18 -57.91
N LYS A 63 12.91 -4.69 -56.68
CA LYS A 63 13.95 -3.70 -56.38
C LYS A 63 15.15 -4.40 -55.74
N LYS A 64 16.26 -4.48 -56.47
CA LYS A 64 17.59 -4.78 -55.93
C LYS A 64 18.00 -3.67 -54.95
N ALA A 65 17.99 -3.96 -53.66
CA ALA A 65 18.66 -3.14 -52.65
C ALA A 65 20.06 -3.69 -52.42
N ASN A 66 21.07 -2.94 -52.87
CA ASN A 66 22.47 -3.14 -52.49
C ASN A 66 22.64 -2.77 -51.02
N TRP A 67 22.83 -3.76 -50.15
CA TRP A 67 23.25 -3.53 -48.77
C TRP A 67 24.78 -3.47 -48.74
N ARG A 68 25.35 -2.26 -48.58
CA ARG A 68 26.74 -2.10 -48.12
C ARG A 68 26.76 -2.33 -46.62
N VAL A 69 27.38 -3.41 -46.19
CA VAL A 69 27.67 -3.68 -44.78
C VAL A 69 28.87 -2.80 -44.37
N GLN A 70 28.62 -1.71 -43.63
CA GLN A 70 29.65 -1.03 -42.87
C GLN A 70 29.78 -1.72 -41.51
N VAL A 71 30.89 -2.44 -41.32
CA VAL A 71 31.29 -2.96 -40.01
C VAL A 71 31.89 -1.81 -39.22
N VAL A 72 31.12 -1.22 -38.32
CA VAL A 72 31.63 -0.26 -37.33
C VAL A 72 32.07 -1.05 -36.09
N ILE A 73 33.39 -1.20 -35.92
CA ILE A 73 33.99 -1.81 -34.74
C ILE A 73 33.98 -0.75 -33.62
N PHE A 74 33.09 -0.92 -32.64
CA PHE A 74 33.17 -0.19 -31.37
C PHE A 74 34.22 -0.85 -30.48
N VAL A 75 35.39 -0.22 -30.36
CA VAL A 75 36.36 -0.54 -29.31
C VAL A 75 35.85 0.12 -28.02
N ALA A 76 35.15 -0.65 -27.19
CA ALA A 76 34.83 -0.23 -25.83
C ALA A 76 36.08 -0.40 -24.95
N SER A 77 36.57 0.70 -24.40
CA SER A 77 37.66 0.71 -23.42
C SER A 77 37.23 0.01 -22.12
N LEU A 78 38.06 -0.92 -21.65
CA LEU A 78 37.94 -1.51 -20.31
C LEU A 78 38.07 -0.41 -19.24
N PRO A 79 37.23 -0.37 -18.19
CA PRO A 79 37.56 0.34 -16.98
C PRO A 79 38.52 -0.51 -16.13
N SER A 80 39.73 0.00 -15.95
CA SER A 80 40.78 -0.54 -15.10
C SER A 80 40.31 -0.64 -13.64
N PHE A 81 39.90 -1.84 -13.20
CA PHE A 81 39.71 -2.15 -11.79
C PHE A 81 41.01 -2.73 -11.21
N LEU A 82 41.83 -1.86 -10.61
CA LEU A 82 42.92 -2.28 -9.73
C LEU A 82 42.53 -2.02 -8.28
N VAL A 83 42.46 -3.12 -7.53
CA VAL A 83 42.28 -3.20 -6.10
C VAL A 83 43.42 -2.46 -5.40
N ARG A 84 43.11 -1.39 -4.66
CA ARG A 84 44.00 -0.86 -3.61
C ARG A 84 43.33 -1.04 -2.25
N LYS A 85 43.80 -2.03 -1.50
CA LYS A 85 43.56 -2.17 -0.05
C LYS A 85 44.13 -0.95 0.67
N LYS A 86 43.31 -0.28 1.48
CA LYS A 86 43.72 0.41 2.72
C LYS A 86 42.48 0.64 3.59
N ALA A 87 42.53 0.11 4.81
CA ALA A 87 41.75 0.59 5.95
C ALA A 87 42.76 1.04 7.02
N PRO A 88 42.41 1.84 8.04
CA PRO A 88 41.20 2.66 8.23
C PRO A 88 41.53 4.15 8.51
N ALA A 89 40.63 5.06 8.18
CA ALA A 89 40.59 6.39 8.79
C ALA A 89 39.16 6.92 8.76
N ALA A 90 38.63 7.23 9.95
CA ALA A 90 37.38 7.94 10.13
C ALA A 90 37.42 9.26 9.36
N ARG A 91 36.77 9.30 8.18
CA ARG A 91 36.44 10.56 7.51
C ARG A 91 35.01 10.91 7.87
N ARG A 92 34.90 11.96 8.70
CA ARG A 92 33.71 12.83 8.73
C ARG A 92 33.40 13.20 7.28
N TYR A 93 32.28 12.71 6.76
CA TYR A 93 31.68 13.30 5.58
C TYR A 93 31.13 14.66 6.00
N SER A 94 31.79 15.72 5.55
CA SER A 94 31.14 17.01 5.37
C SER A 94 29.95 16.77 4.43
N LEU A 95 28.74 16.89 4.98
CA LEU A 95 27.54 17.00 4.18
C LEU A 95 27.77 18.14 3.17
N ILE A 96 27.75 17.78 1.88
CA ILE A 96 27.28 18.71 0.87
C ILE A 96 25.81 18.88 1.20
N GLU A 97 25.46 20.02 1.80
CA GLU A 97 24.09 20.46 1.94
C GLU A 97 23.46 20.44 0.55
N PRO A 98 22.42 19.63 0.29
CA PRO A 98 21.52 19.97 -0.80
C PRO A 98 20.92 21.33 -0.42
N THR A 99 20.98 22.29 -1.33
CA THR A 99 20.17 23.51 -1.28
C THR A 99 18.71 23.09 -1.14
N LEU A 100 18.27 22.98 0.11
CA LEU A 100 16.88 22.94 0.51
C LEU A 100 16.35 24.34 0.22
N ASP A 101 15.49 24.44 -0.78
CA ASP A 101 14.54 25.54 -0.86
C ASP A 101 13.90 25.72 0.53
N PRO A 102 13.72 26.95 1.03
CA PRO A 102 13.09 27.18 2.31
C PRO A 102 11.62 26.79 2.21
N GLN A 103 11.33 25.52 2.50
CA GLN A 103 9.96 25.08 2.71
C GLN A 103 9.41 25.87 3.90
N LEU A 104 8.29 26.55 3.63
CA LEU A 104 7.46 27.26 4.59
C LEU A 104 7.30 26.46 5.89
N PRO A 105 7.28 27.12 7.07
CA PRO A 105 7.12 26.43 8.33
C PRO A 105 5.79 25.68 8.35
N VAL A 106 5.85 24.35 8.35
CA VAL A 106 4.71 23.48 8.64
C VAL A 106 4.24 23.83 10.05
N SER A 107 3.10 24.52 10.16
CA SER A 107 2.55 25.00 11.43
C SER A 107 2.27 23.81 12.35
N GLY A 108 2.94 23.76 13.50
CA GLY A 108 2.80 22.68 14.48
C GLY A 108 1.36 22.59 15.03
N ARG A 109 0.85 21.36 15.17
CA ARG A 109 -0.53 21.10 15.58
C ARG A 109 -0.63 20.68 17.05
N SER A 110 -0.90 21.64 17.93
CA SER A 110 -1.28 21.42 19.35
C SER A 110 -2.80 21.41 19.54
N LEU A 111 -3.31 20.64 20.48
CA LEU A 111 -4.76 20.53 20.76
C LEU A 111 -5.21 21.68 21.66
N HIS A 112 -6.21 22.45 21.24
CA HIS A 112 -6.68 23.64 21.93
C HIS A 112 -8.20 23.55 22.21
N CYS A 113 -8.62 23.80 23.44
CA CYS A 113 -10.01 24.01 23.84
C CYS A 113 -10.28 25.51 23.92
N PHE A 114 -11.41 25.99 23.41
CA PHE A 114 -11.67 27.42 23.27
C PHE A 114 -12.94 27.79 24.03
N ILE A 115 -12.78 28.59 25.08
CA ILE A 115 -13.89 29.21 25.80
C ILE A 115 -13.93 30.64 25.29
N TYR A 116 -15.01 31.01 24.61
CA TYR A 116 -15.10 32.32 23.99
C TYR A 116 -16.22 33.11 24.64
N ARG A 117 -15.86 34.27 25.17
CA ARG A 117 -16.81 35.28 25.60
C ARG A 117 -17.03 36.27 24.47
N LEU A 118 -18.28 36.62 24.24
CA LEU A 118 -18.68 37.68 23.34
C LEU A 118 -19.43 38.71 24.16
N ASP A 119 -18.68 39.62 24.75
CA ASP A 119 -19.29 40.90 25.04
C ASP A 119 -19.34 41.69 23.71
N PRO A 120 -20.43 42.40 23.42
CA PRO A 120 -20.39 43.43 22.40
C PRO A 120 -19.24 44.38 22.77
N PRO A 121 -18.38 44.80 21.82
CA PRO A 121 -17.42 45.84 22.12
C PRO A 121 -18.23 47.03 22.62
N GLY A 122 -18.10 47.33 23.92
CA GLY A 122 -18.68 48.51 24.50
C GLY A 122 -18.27 49.66 23.61
N VAL A 123 -19.26 50.29 22.96
CA VAL A 123 -19.10 51.63 22.43
C VAL A 123 -18.42 52.39 23.56
N VAL A 124 -17.22 52.90 23.32
CA VAL A 124 -16.48 53.71 24.29
C VAL A 124 -17.38 54.89 24.61
N GLN A 125 -18.23 54.73 25.62
CA GLN A 125 -19.02 55.80 26.17
C GLN A 125 -18.02 56.67 26.91
N GLU A 126 -17.63 57.76 26.27
CA GLU A 126 -16.94 58.84 26.91
C GLU A 126 -17.76 59.28 28.12
N LYS A 127 -17.23 58.94 29.31
CA LYS A 127 -17.51 59.56 30.61
C LYS A 127 -18.97 59.99 30.83
N GLU A 128 -19.83 59.06 31.25
CA GLU A 128 -20.99 59.46 32.05
C GLU A 128 -21.38 58.38 33.06
N SER A 129 -21.22 58.72 34.35
CA SER A 129 -21.73 58.06 35.56
C SER A 129 -21.29 56.61 35.85
N GLN A 130 -20.82 56.38 37.09
CA GLN A 130 -20.57 55.08 37.73
C GLN A 130 -21.88 54.26 37.86
N VAL A 131 -22.42 53.78 36.75
CA VAL A 131 -23.44 52.75 36.75
C VAL A 131 -22.71 51.40 36.86
N ASP A 132 -23.14 50.58 37.82
CA ASP A 132 -22.59 49.26 38.15
C ASP A 132 -22.14 48.50 36.88
N GLN A 133 -20.83 48.23 36.79
CA GLN A 133 -20.29 47.33 35.78
C GLN A 133 -21.07 46.00 35.84
N PRO A 134 -21.55 45.48 34.70
CA PRO A 134 -22.44 44.33 34.69
C PRO A 134 -21.76 43.10 35.31
N ARG A 135 -22.45 42.47 36.28
CA ARG A 135 -22.06 41.20 36.95
C ARG A 135 -21.79 40.02 36.00
N SER A 136 -21.98 40.15 34.69
CA SER A 136 -21.70 39.10 33.71
C SER A 136 -20.21 38.75 33.62
N ASP A 137 -19.31 39.69 33.94
CA ASP A 137 -17.86 39.47 33.99
C ASP A 137 -17.44 38.37 34.96
N GLU A 138 -18.17 38.24 36.07
CA GLU A 138 -17.78 37.39 37.18
C GLU A 138 -17.91 35.90 36.83
N PHE A 139 -19.00 35.48 36.16
CA PHE A 139 -19.24 34.08 35.83
C PHE A 139 -18.20 33.51 34.85
N SER A 140 -17.85 34.27 33.80
CA SER A 140 -16.87 33.81 32.81
C SER A 140 -15.48 33.63 33.43
N ALA A 141 -15.05 34.58 34.26
CA ALA A 141 -13.80 34.49 35.00
C ALA A 141 -13.80 33.32 36.00
N LEU A 142 -14.91 33.12 36.73
CA LEU A 142 -15.08 32.00 37.66
C LEU A 142 -15.08 30.64 36.93
N LEU A 143 -15.75 30.54 35.79
CA LEU A 143 -15.79 29.33 34.97
C LEU A 143 -14.39 28.97 34.48
N HIS A 144 -13.66 29.97 33.98
CA HIS A 144 -12.29 29.79 33.54
C HIS A 144 -11.38 29.32 34.68
N GLN A 145 -11.46 29.96 35.86
CA GLN A 145 -10.72 29.55 37.04
C GLN A 145 -11.08 28.12 37.49
N ALA A 146 -12.37 27.78 37.45
CA ALA A 146 -12.85 26.45 37.82
C ALA A 146 -12.34 25.37 36.86
N ILE A 147 -12.34 25.63 35.54
CA ILE A 147 -11.79 24.70 34.53
C ILE A 147 -10.30 24.49 34.76
N HIS A 148 -9.54 25.57 34.99
CA HIS A 148 -8.11 25.48 35.30
C HIS A 148 -7.86 24.62 36.55
N ASN A 149 -8.64 24.81 37.61
CA ASN A 149 -8.52 24.06 38.86
C ASN A 149 -8.87 22.57 38.66
N SER A 150 -9.95 22.26 37.94
CA SER A 150 -10.38 20.89 37.63
C SER A 150 -9.36 20.15 36.76
N LEU A 151 -8.78 20.81 35.75
CA LEU A 151 -7.72 20.22 34.93
C LEU A 151 -6.43 19.97 35.72
N SER A 152 -6.07 20.92 36.61
CA SER A 152 -4.88 20.79 37.45
C SER A 152 -4.99 19.62 38.43
N SER A 153 -6.18 19.37 38.99
CA SER A 153 -6.41 18.28 39.95
C SER A 153 -6.47 16.89 39.29
N GLN A 154 -7.02 16.78 38.08
CA GLN A 154 -7.09 15.51 37.33
C GLN A 154 -5.75 15.09 36.68
N SER A 155 -4.77 16.01 36.59
CA SER A 155 -3.47 15.82 35.92
C SER A 155 -2.63 14.62 36.41
N HIS A 156 -2.98 14.02 37.56
CA HIS A 156 -2.24 12.92 38.15
C HIS A 156 -2.55 11.53 37.60
N LYS A 157 -3.69 11.31 36.92
CA LYS A 157 -4.16 9.92 36.67
C LYS A 157 -4.18 9.43 35.23
N VAL A 158 -4.39 10.25 34.20
CA VAL A 158 -4.47 9.69 32.83
C VAL A 158 -3.92 10.60 31.73
N TRP A 159 -3.95 11.93 31.90
CA TRP A 159 -3.45 12.88 30.91
C TRP A 159 -2.91 14.09 31.66
N LYS A 160 -1.61 14.43 31.53
CA LYS A 160 -1.15 15.76 31.99
C LYS A 160 -1.72 16.79 31.02
N ILE A 161 -2.94 17.23 31.29
CA ILE A 161 -3.57 18.33 30.58
C ILE A 161 -2.86 19.59 31.08
N TYR A 162 -1.97 20.14 30.25
CA TYR A 162 -1.21 21.33 30.60
C TYR A 162 -2.14 22.54 30.47
N PRO A 163 -2.48 23.22 31.57
CA PRO A 163 -3.52 24.25 31.56
C PRO A 163 -3.24 25.36 30.53
N GLY A 164 -1.97 25.73 30.31
CA GLY A 164 -1.58 26.75 29.32
C GLY A 164 -1.45 26.29 27.86
N LYS A 165 -1.64 25.00 27.54
CA LYS A 165 -1.55 24.48 26.15
C LYS A 165 -2.82 23.80 25.65
N THR A 166 -3.63 23.26 26.55
CA THR A 166 -4.76 22.38 26.18
C THR A 166 -6.10 23.11 26.13
N TYR A 167 -6.19 24.28 26.74
CA TYR A 167 -7.26 25.23 26.51
C TYR A 167 -6.66 26.62 26.33
N LEU A 168 -7.19 27.38 25.38
CA LEU A 168 -6.76 28.70 25.00
C LEU A 168 -7.99 29.57 25.05
N ASP A 169 -8.10 30.28 26.15
CA ASP A 169 -8.99 31.42 26.30
C ASP A 169 -8.42 32.59 25.47
N VAL A 170 -9.28 33.29 24.73
CA VAL A 170 -8.87 34.47 23.95
C VAL A 170 -8.47 35.60 24.87
N ASP A 171 -9.01 35.63 26.09
CA ASP A 171 -8.69 36.64 27.10
C ASP A 171 -7.42 36.26 27.90
N CYS A 172 -6.91 35.02 27.74
CA CYS A 172 -5.61 34.57 28.26
C CYS A 172 -4.47 34.67 27.25
N MET A 173 -4.72 35.17 26.03
CA MET A 173 -3.61 35.63 25.19
C MET A 173 -2.92 36.76 25.95
N PRO A 174 -1.60 36.68 26.20
CA PRO A 174 -0.88 37.78 26.83
C PRO A 174 -1.24 39.06 26.11
N LEU A 175 -1.54 40.14 26.84
CA LEU A 175 -1.91 41.45 26.27
C LEU A 175 -0.93 41.92 25.16
N LEU A 176 0.30 41.40 25.16
CA LEU A 176 1.35 41.64 24.16
C LEU A 176 1.19 40.88 22.82
N LEU A 177 0.29 39.90 22.73
CA LEU A 177 -0.09 39.17 21.49
C LEU A 177 -1.47 39.60 20.97
N LEU A 178 -2.22 40.41 21.72
CA LEU A 178 -3.52 40.95 21.29
C LEU A 178 -3.41 42.01 20.17
N GLU A 179 -2.21 42.54 19.93
CA GLU A 179 -1.92 43.33 18.73
C GLU A 179 -1.72 42.45 17.48
N GLU A 180 -1.56 41.12 17.61
CA GLU A 180 -1.48 40.22 16.45
C GLU A 180 -2.88 39.85 15.91
N THR A 181 -3.30 40.69 14.94
CA THR A 181 -4.16 40.47 13.76
C THR A 181 -5.33 39.47 13.83
N ARG A 182 -6.48 39.87 13.26
CA ARG A 182 -7.71 39.05 13.04
C ARG A 182 -7.47 37.59 12.61
N THR A 183 -6.38 37.37 11.88
CA THR A 183 -5.89 36.07 11.41
C THR A 183 -5.59 35.07 12.54
N SER A 184 -5.22 35.54 13.74
CA SER A 184 -4.97 34.69 14.91
C SER A 184 -6.26 34.05 15.43
N LYS A 185 -7.32 34.84 15.64
CA LYS A 185 -8.64 34.36 16.10
C LYS A 185 -9.27 33.34 15.15
N ALA A 186 -9.21 33.61 13.85
CA ALA A 186 -9.66 32.69 12.80
C ALA A 186 -8.95 31.32 12.86
N LYS A 187 -7.61 31.35 12.99
CA LYS A 187 -6.80 30.14 13.15
C LYS A 187 -7.12 29.41 14.44
N TYR A 188 -7.39 30.10 15.55
CA TYR A 188 -7.74 29.43 16.80
C TYR A 188 -9.07 28.69 16.71
N LEU A 189 -10.11 29.31 16.16
CA LEU A 189 -11.41 28.65 16.00
C LEU A 189 -11.31 27.43 15.07
N CYS A 190 -10.54 27.51 13.99
CA CYS A 190 -10.31 26.35 13.11
C CYS A 190 -9.50 25.23 13.77
N ASN A 191 -8.69 25.56 14.79
CA ASN A 191 -7.85 24.62 15.53
C ASN A 191 -8.46 24.17 16.87
N CYS A 192 -9.63 24.67 17.27
CA CYS A 192 -10.25 24.28 18.53
C CYS A 192 -10.91 22.89 18.43
N SER A 193 -10.90 22.10 19.50
CA SER A 193 -11.57 20.80 19.57
C SER A 193 -12.98 20.87 20.17
N ILE A 194 -13.19 21.82 21.07
CA ILE A 194 -14.47 22.09 21.73
C ILE A 194 -14.74 23.59 21.63
N PHE A 195 -15.94 23.94 21.21
CA PHE A 195 -16.47 25.30 21.23
C PHE A 195 -17.56 25.40 22.30
N VAL A 196 -17.39 26.31 23.26
CA VAL A 196 -18.30 26.49 24.41
C VAL A 196 -19.01 27.85 24.28
N PRO A 197 -20.16 27.94 23.58
CA PRO A 197 -20.90 29.19 23.49
C PRO A 197 -21.69 29.46 24.77
N LEU A 198 -21.60 30.67 25.31
CA LEU A 198 -22.50 31.16 26.36
C LEU A 198 -23.72 31.81 25.70
N ILE A 199 -24.90 31.28 25.97
CA ILE A 199 -26.19 31.74 25.44
C ILE A 199 -27.00 32.29 26.61
N SER A 200 -26.99 33.61 26.77
CA SER A 200 -27.82 34.30 27.74
C SER A 200 -29.10 34.86 27.10
N TRP A 201 -30.17 34.96 27.89
CA TRP A 201 -31.41 35.62 27.47
C TRP A 201 -32.06 36.38 28.63
N GLY A 202 -32.88 37.38 28.30
CA GLY A 202 -33.77 37.99 29.29
C GLY A 202 -33.28 39.28 29.92
N SER A 203 -32.11 39.77 29.53
CA SER A 203 -31.62 41.11 29.80
C SER A 203 -31.44 41.87 28.48
N ALA A 204 -31.50 43.20 28.52
CA ALA A 204 -31.36 44.05 27.33
C ALA A 204 -30.01 43.90 26.59
N HIS A 205 -29.04 43.22 27.18
CA HIS A 205 -27.71 42.95 26.62
C HIS A 205 -27.40 41.45 26.58
N SER A 206 -28.43 40.62 26.68
CA SER A 206 -28.27 39.18 26.60
C SER A 206 -28.06 38.76 25.14
N VAL A 207 -27.35 37.65 24.92
CA VAL A 207 -27.00 37.18 23.57
C VAL A 207 -28.23 36.98 22.70
N LEU A 208 -29.31 36.41 23.24
CA LEU A 208 -30.53 36.19 22.44
C LEU A 208 -31.30 37.49 22.17
N ASP A 209 -31.28 38.47 23.08
CA ASP A 209 -31.91 39.76 22.83
C ASP A 209 -31.12 40.57 21.79
N ASP A 210 -29.77 40.54 21.82
CA ASP A 210 -28.90 41.12 20.79
C ASP A 210 -29.13 40.49 19.41
N LEU A 211 -29.27 39.17 19.35
CA LEU A 211 -29.57 38.46 18.11
C LEU A 211 -31.00 38.71 17.62
N ALA A 212 -31.96 38.95 18.53
CA ALA A 212 -33.33 39.30 18.16
C ALA A 212 -33.41 40.67 17.46
N CYS A 213 -32.48 41.59 17.75
CA CYS A 213 -32.38 42.88 17.04
C CYS A 213 -31.97 42.76 15.57
N ILE A 214 -31.49 41.58 15.12
CA ILE A 214 -31.20 41.31 13.71
C ILE A 214 -32.54 41.10 12.96
N HIS A 215 -33.22 42.20 12.62
CA HIS A 215 -34.48 42.18 11.89
C HIS A 215 -34.29 42.47 10.40
N PHE A 216 -34.84 41.60 9.56
CA PHE A 216 -34.76 41.77 8.10
C PHE A 216 -35.76 42.81 7.57
N ASP A 217 -36.89 43.00 8.25
CA ASP A 217 -37.99 43.81 7.73
C ASP A 217 -37.86 45.32 8.04
N GLY A 218 -36.71 45.76 8.58
CA GLY A 218 -36.46 47.16 8.95
C GLY A 218 -34.99 47.57 8.91
N ALA A 219 -34.49 47.89 7.71
CA ALA A 219 -33.29 48.69 7.37
C ALA A 219 -31.90 48.38 7.96
N ILE A 220 -31.72 47.57 9.03
CA ILE A 220 -30.40 47.39 9.65
C ILE A 220 -30.15 45.93 10.07
N ASP A 221 -29.73 45.08 9.13
CA ASP A 221 -29.06 43.80 9.43
C ASP A 221 -27.66 44.10 9.98
N GLN A 222 -27.47 43.91 11.28
CA GLN A 222 -26.20 44.18 11.96
C GLN A 222 -25.33 42.91 12.01
N GLU A 223 -24.01 43.09 11.87
CA GLU A 223 -23.05 42.00 12.10
C GLU A 223 -23.02 41.65 13.59
N SER A 224 -23.32 40.41 13.95
CA SER A 224 -23.16 39.90 15.31
C SER A 224 -21.90 39.04 15.40
N HIS A 225 -20.98 39.44 16.26
CA HIS A 225 -19.78 38.64 16.51
C HIS A 225 -20.13 37.24 17.05
N PHE A 226 -21.19 37.09 17.85
CA PHE A 226 -21.62 35.78 18.33
C PHE A 226 -22.08 34.90 17.19
N LEU A 227 -22.96 35.43 16.36
CA LEU A 227 -23.48 34.69 15.21
C LEU A 227 -22.36 34.28 14.26
N VAL A 228 -21.38 35.15 14.03
CA VAL A 228 -20.20 34.86 13.20
C VAL A 228 -19.43 33.62 13.71
N HIS A 229 -19.10 33.55 15.01
CA HIS A 229 -18.35 32.42 15.57
C HIS A 229 -19.20 31.15 15.63
N ALA A 230 -20.49 31.27 15.95
CA ALA A 230 -21.44 30.17 15.92
C ALA A 230 -21.55 29.56 14.51
N LEU A 231 -21.68 30.39 13.48
CA LEU A 231 -21.72 29.97 12.08
C LEU A 231 -20.43 29.28 11.65
N CYS A 232 -19.26 29.82 12.03
CA CYS A 232 -17.99 29.15 11.79
C CYS A 232 -17.92 27.79 12.49
N ALA A 233 -18.31 27.69 13.77
CA ALA A 233 -18.32 26.44 14.52
C ALA A 233 -19.25 25.39 13.88
N ILE A 234 -20.47 25.80 13.50
CA ILE A 234 -21.42 24.93 12.79
C ILE A 234 -20.83 24.44 11.46
N TYR A 235 -20.20 25.34 10.69
CA TYR A 235 -19.54 24.97 9.44
C TYR A 235 -18.41 23.96 9.67
N LEU A 236 -17.49 24.26 10.58
CA LEU A 236 -16.34 23.39 10.90
C LEU A 236 -16.80 22.01 11.37
N LEU A 237 -17.85 21.94 12.19
CA LEU A 237 -18.41 20.70 12.71
C LEU A 237 -19.10 19.89 11.61
N GLN A 238 -19.97 20.53 10.81
CA GLN A 238 -20.78 19.82 9.81
C GLN A 238 -19.99 19.44 8.56
N LYS A 239 -19.09 20.31 8.10
CA LYS A 239 -18.22 20.03 6.96
C LYS A 239 -16.93 19.32 7.35
N LYS A 240 -16.68 19.11 8.65
CA LYS A 240 -15.44 18.54 9.17
C LYS A 240 -14.20 19.27 8.64
N ALA A 241 -14.33 20.59 8.47
CA ALA A 241 -13.35 21.45 7.82
C ALA A 241 -12.28 22.00 8.79
N GLY A 242 -12.19 21.45 10.01
CA GLY A 242 -11.20 21.84 11.02
C GLY A 242 -11.11 20.82 12.16
N ARG A 243 -10.63 21.26 13.32
CA ARG A 243 -10.43 20.36 14.48
C ARG A 243 -11.63 20.23 15.40
N LEU A 244 -12.65 21.07 15.20
CA LEU A 244 -13.82 21.13 16.06
C LEU A 244 -14.56 19.79 16.03
N GLN A 245 -14.59 19.11 17.19
CA GLN A 245 -15.26 17.82 17.34
C GLN A 245 -16.66 17.98 17.94
N THR A 246 -16.85 19.01 18.77
CA THR A 246 -18.11 19.22 19.48
C THR A 246 -18.34 20.67 19.89
N ILE A 247 -19.62 20.99 20.13
CA ILE A 247 -20.10 22.24 20.67
C ILE A 247 -20.78 21.93 22.00
N MET A 248 -20.49 22.71 23.04
CA MET A 248 -21.04 22.54 24.39
C MET A 248 -21.63 23.87 24.89
N PRO A 249 -22.91 24.15 24.59
CA PRO A 249 -23.53 25.39 24.99
C PRO A 249 -23.72 25.48 26.51
N ILE A 250 -23.52 26.68 27.05
CA ILE A 250 -23.91 27.07 28.41
C ILE A 250 -25.07 28.05 28.29
N THR A 251 -26.17 27.78 28.96
CA THR A 251 -27.33 28.67 28.97
C THR A 251 -27.45 29.40 30.29
N ARG A 252 -27.71 30.71 30.22
CA ARG A 252 -27.91 31.56 31.39
C ARG A 252 -29.21 32.37 31.26
N ASP A 253 -30.17 32.10 32.13
CA ASP A 253 -31.36 32.93 32.26
C ASP A 253 -31.06 34.19 33.07
N GLU A 254 -30.99 35.33 32.40
CA GLU A 254 -30.79 36.64 33.04
C GLU A 254 -32.13 37.31 33.39
N SER A 255 -33.25 36.79 32.88
CA SER A 255 -34.59 37.28 33.20
C SER A 255 -35.07 36.88 34.60
N ARG A 256 -34.39 35.90 35.22
CA ARG A 256 -34.82 35.22 36.46
C ARG A 256 -36.19 34.54 36.29
N GLY A 257 -36.36 33.81 35.19
CA GLY A 257 -37.58 33.07 34.87
C GLY A 257 -38.72 33.90 34.28
N LYS A 258 -38.52 35.20 34.04
CA LYS A 258 -39.56 36.07 33.44
C LYS A 258 -39.74 35.84 31.94
N VAL A 259 -38.68 35.42 31.24
CA VAL A 259 -38.68 35.12 29.81
C VAL A 259 -38.23 33.66 29.66
N SER A 260 -39.07 32.83 29.06
CA SER A 260 -38.68 31.45 28.75
C SER A 260 -37.71 31.43 27.56
N MET A 261 -36.84 30.41 27.51
CA MET A 261 -35.94 30.19 26.37
C MET A 261 -36.72 30.09 25.05
N ALA A 262 -37.86 29.38 25.05
CA ALA A 262 -38.74 29.27 23.88
C ALA A 262 -39.19 30.65 23.39
N GLU A 263 -39.59 31.53 24.30
CA GLU A 263 -39.99 32.90 23.97
C GLU A 263 -38.82 33.71 23.40
N ALA A 264 -37.63 33.60 23.98
CA ALA A 264 -36.43 34.26 23.45
C ALA A 264 -36.07 33.76 22.04
N CYS A 265 -36.07 32.44 21.81
CA CYS A 265 -35.81 31.85 20.50
C CYS A 265 -36.84 32.22 19.43
N ARG A 266 -38.12 32.40 19.80
CA ARG A 266 -39.18 32.83 18.88
C ARG A 266 -38.97 34.25 18.34
N ARG A 267 -38.24 35.10 19.06
CA ARG A 267 -37.91 36.48 18.63
C ARG A 267 -36.78 36.52 17.60
N LEU A 268 -35.99 35.45 17.50
CA LEU A 268 -34.88 35.37 16.54
C LEU A 268 -35.39 35.33 15.11
N SER A 269 -34.66 36.00 14.21
CA SER A 269 -34.96 36.03 12.77
C SER A 269 -34.91 34.64 12.14
N THR A 270 -35.93 34.34 11.33
CA THR A 270 -35.99 33.15 10.46
C THR A 270 -35.23 33.33 9.14
N LYS A 271 -34.59 34.48 8.93
CA LYS A 271 -33.71 34.76 7.80
C LYS A 271 -32.24 34.76 8.25
N PRO A 272 -31.29 34.47 7.36
CA PRO A 272 -29.85 34.59 7.66
C PRO A 272 -29.44 36.07 7.80
N SER A 273 -28.43 36.35 8.63
CA SER A 273 -27.74 37.65 8.65
C SER A 273 -26.66 37.67 7.58
N ILE A 274 -26.82 38.50 6.55
CA ILE A 274 -25.89 38.56 5.41
C ILE A 274 -24.49 39.05 5.84
N PRO A 275 -24.34 40.13 6.63
CA PRO A 275 -23.05 40.58 7.13
C PRO A 275 -22.35 39.51 7.96
N SER A 276 -23.07 38.85 8.89
CA SER A 276 -22.50 37.81 9.74
C SER A 276 -22.06 36.59 8.92
N CYS A 277 -22.84 36.16 7.92
CA CYS A 277 -22.46 35.06 7.03
C CYS A 277 -21.23 35.39 6.18
N LYS A 278 -21.17 36.59 5.60
CA LYS A 278 -19.99 37.06 4.85
C LYS A 278 -18.75 37.09 5.73
N ARG A 279 -18.89 37.57 6.97
CA ARG A 279 -17.77 37.64 7.91
C ARG A 279 -17.31 36.26 8.35
N ALA A 280 -18.22 35.36 8.69
CA ALA A 280 -17.90 33.97 9.02
C ALA A 280 -17.19 33.26 7.87
N CYS A 281 -17.61 33.51 6.62
CA CYS A 281 -16.94 32.98 5.43
C CYS A 281 -15.47 33.45 5.36
N VAL A 282 -15.22 34.74 5.55
CA VAL A 282 -13.85 35.30 5.55
C VAL A 282 -13.01 34.69 6.68
N LEU A 283 -13.56 34.58 7.90
CA LEU A 283 -12.86 33.96 9.03
C LEU A 283 -12.52 32.49 8.79
N LEU A 284 -13.39 31.72 8.16
CA LEU A 284 -13.09 30.32 7.80
C LEU A 284 -11.91 30.25 6.82
N GLN A 285 -11.89 31.13 5.81
CA GLN A 285 -10.79 31.19 4.85
C GLN A 285 -9.48 31.64 5.49
N GLU A 286 -9.50 32.68 6.34
CA GLU A 286 -8.35 33.13 7.12
C GLU A 286 -7.83 32.04 8.07
N GLY A 287 -8.73 31.19 8.56
CA GLY A 287 -8.42 30.03 9.40
C GLY A 287 -7.86 28.83 8.64
N GLY A 288 -7.78 28.88 7.31
CA GLY A 288 -7.20 27.85 6.45
C GLY A 288 -8.21 26.87 5.83
N VAL A 289 -9.50 27.17 5.84
CA VAL A 289 -10.50 26.36 5.12
C VAL A 289 -10.35 26.61 3.61
N GLU A 290 -9.88 25.61 2.88
CA GLU A 290 -9.54 25.72 1.44
C GLU A 290 -10.76 25.75 0.49
N MET A 291 -11.98 25.61 1.01
CA MET A 291 -13.18 25.62 0.18
C MET A 291 -13.42 26.99 -0.48
N GLY A 292 -13.93 26.96 -1.70
CA GLY A 292 -14.27 28.18 -2.45
C GLY A 292 -15.27 29.06 -1.70
N GLN A 293 -15.02 30.38 -1.67
CA GLN A 293 -15.82 31.36 -0.93
C GLN A 293 -17.32 31.23 -1.21
N GLY A 294 -17.71 31.02 -2.47
CA GLY A 294 -19.11 30.87 -2.86
C GLY A 294 -19.78 29.64 -2.24
N VAL A 295 -19.06 28.53 -2.09
CA VAL A 295 -19.58 27.29 -1.48
C VAL A 295 -19.76 27.46 0.02
N ILE A 296 -18.77 28.07 0.69
CA ILE A 296 -18.85 28.38 2.12
C ILE A 296 -20.03 29.34 2.37
N LEU A 297 -20.07 30.45 1.65
CA LEU A 297 -21.09 31.48 1.83
C LEU A 297 -22.50 30.96 1.51
N SER A 298 -22.66 30.16 0.45
CA SER A 298 -23.96 29.55 0.12
C SER A 298 -24.46 28.63 1.23
N PHE A 299 -23.58 27.87 1.89
CA PHE A 299 -23.96 27.05 3.03
C PHE A 299 -24.37 27.93 4.22
N LEU A 300 -23.59 28.96 4.54
CA LEU A 300 -23.86 29.84 5.68
C LEU A 300 -25.16 30.63 5.50
N LEU A 301 -25.42 31.12 4.30
CA LEU A 301 -26.69 31.79 3.95
C LEU A 301 -27.90 30.85 4.00
N GLY A 302 -27.71 29.54 4.03
CA GLY A 302 -28.76 28.56 4.24
C GLY A 302 -29.20 28.42 5.71
N ILE A 303 -28.52 29.09 6.64
CA ILE A 303 -28.75 28.96 8.09
C ILE A 303 -29.32 30.29 8.62
N SER A 304 -30.57 30.29 9.08
CA SER A 304 -31.15 31.49 9.71
C SER A 304 -30.51 31.80 11.06
N VAL A 305 -30.72 33.02 11.58
CA VAL A 305 -30.24 33.38 12.94
C VAL A 305 -30.82 32.42 13.98
N ARG A 306 -32.11 32.11 13.86
CA ARG A 306 -32.79 31.13 14.71
C ARG A 306 -32.19 29.74 14.56
N ASP A 307 -32.01 29.25 13.33
CA ASP A 307 -31.45 27.92 13.09
C ASP A 307 -30.03 27.80 13.65
N ALA A 308 -29.21 28.84 13.52
CA ALA A 308 -27.86 28.85 14.08
C ALA A 308 -27.89 28.61 15.60
N VAL A 309 -28.75 29.33 16.34
CA VAL A 309 -28.90 29.12 17.80
C VAL A 309 -29.43 27.73 18.11
N MET A 310 -30.47 27.27 17.40
CA MET A 310 -31.07 25.94 17.61
C MET A 310 -30.09 24.80 17.30
N MET A 311 -29.20 24.97 16.34
CA MET A 311 -28.15 24.00 16.00
C MET A 311 -27.04 23.90 17.07
N LEU A 312 -26.85 24.94 17.90
CA LEU A 312 -25.97 24.88 19.06
C LEU A 312 -26.59 24.08 20.21
N MET A 313 -27.93 24.14 20.37
CA MET A 313 -28.65 23.48 21.46
C MET A 313 -28.71 21.94 21.30
N PRO A 314 -28.72 21.17 22.40
CA PRO A 314 -28.97 19.73 22.35
C PRO A 314 -30.43 19.42 21.99
N SER A 315 -30.68 18.21 21.49
CA SER A 315 -31.96 17.82 20.89
C SER A 315 -33.17 17.97 21.82
N ASN A 316 -33.03 17.61 23.10
CA ASN A 316 -34.10 17.75 24.10
C ASN A 316 -34.55 19.20 24.30
N TRP A 317 -33.61 20.14 24.23
CA TRP A 317 -33.93 21.57 24.32
C TRP A 317 -34.48 22.15 23.03
N ARG A 318 -34.14 21.56 21.87
CA ARG A 318 -34.75 21.98 20.60
C ARG A 318 -36.25 21.68 20.62
N GLU A 319 -36.62 20.50 21.08
CA GLU A 319 -38.02 20.08 21.25
C GLU A 319 -38.77 21.00 22.24
N GLU A 320 -38.12 21.42 23.34
CA GLU A 320 -38.73 22.33 24.31
C GLU A 320 -38.83 23.78 23.79
N ALA A 321 -37.80 24.29 23.13
CA ALA A 321 -37.75 25.68 22.67
C ALA A 321 -38.64 25.92 21.43
N LEU A 322 -38.69 24.96 20.50
CA LEU A 322 -39.60 24.97 19.35
C LEU A 322 -39.98 23.52 18.96
N PRO A 323 -41.12 22.99 19.44
CA PRO A 323 -41.58 21.64 19.12
C PRO A 323 -41.73 21.36 17.62
N ASP A 324 -42.07 22.40 16.84
CA ASP A 324 -42.30 22.32 15.40
C ASP A 324 -41.04 22.67 14.57
N TRP A 325 -39.88 22.80 15.20
CA TRP A 325 -38.65 23.16 14.48
C TRP A 325 -38.07 21.96 13.74
N GLU A 326 -38.11 22.01 12.42
CA GLU A 326 -37.29 21.17 11.56
C GLU A 326 -36.13 22.01 10.99
N PRO A 327 -34.88 21.54 11.08
CA PRO A 327 -33.75 22.25 10.47
C PRO A 327 -33.97 22.36 8.97
N ALA A 328 -33.88 23.58 8.44
CA ALA A 328 -33.90 23.82 7.00
C ALA A 328 -32.85 22.93 6.32
N GLY A 329 -33.28 22.01 5.45
CA GLY A 329 -32.39 21.10 4.72
C GLY A 329 -31.87 19.87 5.50
N GLY A 330 -32.51 19.47 6.61
CA GLY A 330 -32.16 18.24 7.33
C GLY A 330 -30.81 18.29 8.05
N LEU A 331 -30.27 19.50 8.26
CA LEU A 331 -28.96 19.75 8.86
C LEU A 331 -29.03 19.57 10.38
N THR A 332 -28.84 18.35 10.86
CA THR A 332 -28.70 18.07 12.31
C THR A 332 -27.23 18.03 12.73
N THR A 333 -26.88 18.74 13.80
CA THR A 333 -25.57 18.65 14.44
C THR A 333 -25.50 17.37 15.28
N LYS A 334 -24.86 16.32 14.77
CA LYS A 334 -24.73 15.00 15.46
C LYS A 334 -23.86 15.02 16.72
N ASN A 335 -23.15 16.12 17.00
CA ASN A 335 -22.12 16.20 18.03
C ASN A 335 -22.27 17.38 19.00
N SER A 336 -23.49 17.88 19.26
CA SER A 336 -23.71 18.81 20.39
C SER A 336 -23.89 18.00 21.68
N TYR A 337 -23.10 18.29 22.72
CA TYR A 337 -23.21 17.63 24.03
C TYR A 337 -24.12 18.42 25.00
N SER A 338 -24.36 17.84 26.17
CA SER A 338 -25.24 18.34 27.24
C SER A 338 -25.14 19.85 27.49
N LEU A 339 -26.30 20.50 27.51
CA LEU A 339 -26.47 21.89 27.96
C LEU A 339 -26.21 22.00 29.46
N TYR A 340 -25.38 22.96 29.87
CA TYR A 340 -25.36 23.36 31.28
C TYR A 340 -26.25 24.58 31.49
N ASN A 341 -27.23 24.47 32.37
CA ASN A 341 -28.10 25.58 32.74
C ASN A 341 -27.61 26.21 34.05
N VAL A 342 -27.23 27.49 33.99
CA VAL A 342 -26.83 28.25 35.18
C VAL A 342 -28.05 28.42 36.08
N LYS A 343 -27.96 27.93 37.32
CA LYS A 343 -29.08 27.95 38.27
C LYS A 343 -29.37 29.40 38.67
N ILE A 344 -30.62 29.83 38.49
CA ILE A 344 -31.09 31.22 38.75
C ILE A 344 -30.87 31.65 40.21
N GLU A 345 -30.91 30.70 41.16
CA GLU A 345 -30.72 30.95 42.59
C GLU A 345 -29.32 30.56 43.10
N GLY A 346 -28.43 30.13 42.20
CA GLY A 346 -27.10 29.63 42.54
C GLY A 346 -26.07 30.75 42.73
N ASN A 347 -25.10 30.51 43.63
CA ASN A 347 -23.85 31.26 43.62
C ASN A 347 -23.16 31.01 42.27
N ASP A 348 -22.89 32.05 41.48
CA ASP A 348 -22.20 31.97 40.17
C ASP A 348 -20.94 31.10 40.23
N LYS A 349 -20.26 31.07 41.39
CA LYS A 349 -19.09 30.20 41.65
C LYS A 349 -19.43 28.71 41.63
N VAL A 350 -20.56 28.30 42.20
CA VAL A 350 -21.02 26.90 42.21
C VAL A 350 -21.41 26.51 40.79
N SER A 351 -22.16 27.38 40.08
CA SER A 351 -22.54 27.09 38.70
C SER A 351 -21.36 27.04 37.75
N ALA A 352 -20.38 27.93 37.93
CA ALA A 352 -19.12 27.91 37.22
C ALA A 352 -18.33 26.61 37.48
N SER A 353 -18.31 26.13 38.74
CA SER A 353 -17.66 24.86 39.11
C SER A 353 -18.34 23.65 38.49
N GLU A 354 -19.68 23.56 38.55
CA GLU A 354 -20.44 22.47 37.94
C GLU A 354 -20.27 22.47 36.40
N ALA A 355 -20.37 23.64 35.76
CA ALA A 355 -20.13 23.78 34.32
C ALA A 355 -18.70 23.38 33.94
N ALA A 356 -17.71 23.78 34.76
CA ALA A 356 -16.31 23.43 34.55
C ALA A 356 -16.08 21.93 34.60
N GLU A 357 -16.66 21.23 35.58
CA GLU A 357 -16.57 19.77 35.68
C GLU A 357 -17.14 19.09 34.43
N MET A 358 -18.32 19.52 33.97
CA MET A 358 -18.92 18.97 32.75
C MET A 358 -18.07 19.24 31.50
N ILE A 359 -17.50 20.45 31.36
CA ILE A 359 -16.63 20.81 30.24
C ILE A 359 -15.35 19.98 30.28
N VAL A 360 -14.75 19.81 31.46
CA VAL A 360 -13.54 18.99 31.64
C VAL A 360 -13.81 17.53 31.31
N ASP A 361 -14.92 16.96 31.76
CA ASP A 361 -15.30 15.58 31.45
C ASP A 361 -15.54 15.38 29.96
N CYS A 362 -16.22 16.34 29.30
CA CYS A 362 -16.40 16.34 27.86
C CYS A 362 -15.05 16.45 27.12
N LEU A 363 -14.16 17.34 27.55
CA LEU A 363 -12.83 17.52 27.00
C LEU A 363 -11.99 16.25 27.12
N VAL A 364 -11.99 15.61 28.29
CA VAL A 364 -11.29 14.34 28.53
C VAL A 364 -11.84 13.26 27.59
N LYS A 365 -13.17 13.18 27.42
CA LYS A 365 -13.80 12.22 26.51
C LYS A 365 -13.39 12.46 25.04
N VAL A 366 -13.55 13.69 24.54
CA VAL A 366 -13.21 14.06 23.16
C VAL A 366 -11.72 13.87 22.89
N LEU A 367 -10.86 14.26 23.84
CA LEU A 367 -9.42 14.07 23.75
C LEU A 367 -9.07 12.58 23.72
N LYS A 368 -9.68 11.78 24.59
CA LYS A 368 -9.47 10.33 24.62
C LYS A 368 -9.88 9.69 23.29
N GLU A 369 -11.07 10.00 22.78
CA GLU A 369 -11.54 9.50 21.48
C GLU A 369 -10.61 9.96 20.33
N HIS A 370 -10.13 11.21 20.37
CA HIS A 370 -9.18 11.71 19.39
C HIS A 370 -7.83 11.00 19.45
N VAL A 371 -7.27 10.80 20.65
CA VAL A 371 -5.99 10.09 20.84
C VAL A 371 -6.14 8.63 20.47
N GLU A 372 -7.21 7.97 20.89
CA GLU A 372 -7.49 6.58 20.51
C GLU A 372 -7.61 6.45 18.99
N LYS A 373 -8.30 7.38 18.32
CA LYS A 373 -8.37 7.44 16.86
C LYS A 373 -7.00 7.66 16.23
N LYS A 374 -6.18 8.58 16.75
CA LYS A 374 -4.84 8.87 16.21
C LYS A 374 -3.86 7.74 16.44
N LEU A 375 -3.94 7.08 17.59
CA LEU A 375 -3.17 5.89 17.90
C LEU A 375 -3.63 4.72 17.02
N TRP A 376 -4.94 4.58 16.79
CA TRP A 376 -5.48 3.63 15.83
C TRP A 376 -4.98 3.91 14.40
N GLU A 377 -5.00 5.16 13.94
CA GLU A 377 -4.42 5.58 12.65
C GLU A 377 -2.93 5.24 12.57
N PHE A 378 -2.18 5.53 13.63
CA PHE A 378 -0.75 5.26 13.70
C PHE A 378 -0.43 3.75 13.72
N THR A 379 -1.19 2.98 14.48
CA THR A 379 -0.97 1.54 14.67
C THR A 379 -1.46 0.71 13.49
N ASN A 380 -2.45 1.17 12.72
CA ASN A 380 -3.05 0.38 11.64
C ASN A 380 -2.79 0.94 10.25
N HIS A 381 -2.61 2.26 10.11
CA HIS A 381 -2.51 2.94 8.83
C HIS A 381 -1.14 3.60 8.58
N ASN A 382 -0.27 3.71 9.60
CA ASN A 382 1.11 4.17 9.41
C ASN A 382 2.09 2.97 9.40
N PRO A 383 2.65 2.59 8.25
CA PRO A 383 3.55 1.43 8.14
C PRO A 383 4.85 1.60 8.95
N ARG A 384 5.41 2.81 8.99
CA ARG A 384 6.58 3.13 9.82
C ARG A 384 6.20 3.15 11.30
N GLY A 385 4.99 3.61 11.62
CA GLY A 385 4.43 3.55 12.96
C GLY A 385 4.34 2.11 13.46
N ILE A 386 3.84 1.18 12.65
CA ILE A 386 3.80 -0.26 12.97
C ILE A 386 5.20 -0.81 13.28
N GLU A 387 6.20 -0.49 12.44
CA GLU A 387 7.58 -0.97 12.65
C GLU A 387 8.21 -0.36 13.90
N LEU A 388 7.98 0.95 14.15
CA LEU A 388 8.43 1.64 15.35
C LEU A 388 7.79 1.04 16.60
N LEU A 389 6.47 0.83 16.61
CA LEU A 389 5.77 0.20 17.74
C LEU A 389 6.27 -1.22 18.00
N LYS A 390 6.58 -1.98 16.94
CA LYS A 390 7.18 -3.31 17.07
C LYS A 390 8.55 -3.23 17.75
N LEU A 391 9.39 -2.29 17.33
CA LEU A 391 10.71 -2.07 17.91
C LEU A 391 10.61 -1.57 19.37
N LEU A 392 9.64 -0.72 19.67
CA LEU A 392 9.35 -0.27 21.04
C LEU A 392 8.87 -1.41 21.95
N ARG A 393 8.13 -2.38 21.42
CA ARG A 393 7.76 -3.61 22.15
C ARG A 393 8.96 -4.52 22.36
N GLU A 394 9.76 -4.74 21.32
CA GLU A 394 10.98 -5.55 21.38
C GLU A 394 12.01 -4.98 22.37
N SER A 395 12.05 -3.65 22.55
CA SER A 395 12.91 -2.96 23.52
C SER A 395 12.29 -2.80 24.92
N GLY A 396 11.02 -3.17 25.12
CA GLY A 396 10.32 -3.00 26.39
C GLY A 396 10.01 -1.54 26.76
N ILE A 397 10.05 -0.61 25.80
CA ILE A 397 9.80 0.83 26.00
C ILE A 397 8.36 1.23 25.64
N TYR A 398 7.58 0.32 25.04
CA TYR A 398 6.22 0.56 24.56
C TYR A 398 5.31 1.30 25.58
N ASP A 399 5.32 0.89 26.85
CA ASP A 399 4.49 1.51 27.89
C ASP A 399 4.84 2.99 28.16
N LYS A 400 6.09 3.39 27.87
CA LYS A 400 6.53 4.79 27.93
C LYS A 400 6.13 5.57 26.68
N PHE A 401 6.04 4.89 25.53
CA PHE A 401 5.64 5.52 24.28
C PHE A 401 4.17 5.92 24.27
N ASP A 402 3.25 5.08 24.76
CA ASP A 402 1.83 5.43 24.84
C ASP A 402 1.61 6.69 25.69
N LYS A 403 2.34 6.82 26.80
CA LYS A 403 2.34 8.04 27.63
C LYS A 403 2.91 9.25 26.89
N TYR A 404 3.93 9.07 26.05
CA TYR A 404 4.51 10.17 25.27
C TYR A 404 3.61 10.63 24.12
N PHE A 405 3.02 9.68 23.39
CA PHE A 405 2.11 9.93 22.28
C PHE A 405 0.88 10.72 22.74
N ALA A 406 0.32 10.32 23.88
CA ALA A 406 -0.76 11.02 24.58
C ALA A 406 -0.46 12.50 24.88
N LEU A 407 0.80 12.84 25.15
CA LEU A 407 1.19 14.16 25.64
C LEU A 407 1.61 15.14 24.56
N ARG A 408 2.19 14.66 23.45
CA ARG A 408 2.78 15.55 22.43
C ARG A 408 2.33 15.30 20.99
N GLY A 409 1.58 14.22 20.73
CA GLY A 409 1.22 13.82 19.36
C GLY A 409 2.44 13.43 18.50
N ILE A 410 2.19 12.78 17.36
CA ILE A 410 3.24 12.28 16.44
C ILE A 410 4.11 13.41 15.91
N GLU A 411 3.52 14.55 15.60
CA GLU A 411 4.18 15.65 14.87
C GLU A 411 5.30 16.30 15.69
N SER A 412 5.24 16.18 17.03
CA SER A 412 6.30 16.66 17.93
C SER A 412 7.59 15.84 17.86
N LEU A 413 7.55 14.57 17.41
CA LEU A 413 8.75 13.73 17.31
C LEU A 413 9.77 14.31 16.32
N HIS A 414 9.31 14.98 15.27
CA HIS A 414 10.20 15.61 14.28
C HIS A 414 10.91 16.85 14.81
N GLN A 415 10.40 17.47 15.88
CA GLN A 415 11.00 18.65 16.50
C GLN A 415 11.98 18.29 17.63
N VAL A 416 12.05 17.02 18.05
CA VAL A 416 13.00 16.55 19.08
C VAL A 416 14.47 16.93 18.78
N PRO A 417 14.98 16.85 17.53
CA PRO A 417 16.38 17.19 17.23
C PRO A 417 16.71 18.68 17.32
N SER A 418 15.73 19.58 17.12
CA SER A 418 15.97 21.03 17.11
C SER A 418 16.05 21.62 18.52
N PHE A 419 15.47 20.96 19.53
CA PHE A 419 15.50 21.44 20.92
C PHE A 419 16.81 21.12 21.65
N THR A 420 17.54 20.06 21.28
CA THR A 420 18.77 19.64 21.96
C THR A 420 20.02 20.43 21.57
N ARG A 421 20.00 21.18 20.45
CA ARG A 421 21.13 22.03 20.04
C ARG A 421 21.16 23.41 20.69
N GLY A 422 20.10 23.82 21.38
CA GLY A 422 20.09 25.01 22.22
C GLY A 422 20.84 24.74 23.52
N SER A 423 22.18 24.67 23.47
CA SER A 423 23.00 24.64 24.67
C SER A 423 22.65 25.87 25.53
N PRO A 424 22.31 25.71 26.82
CA PRO A 424 22.06 26.85 27.70
C PRO A 424 23.39 27.58 27.83
N SER A 425 23.54 28.67 27.08
CA SER A 425 24.66 29.57 27.23
C SER A 425 24.56 30.17 28.63
N ASN A 426 25.52 29.78 29.45
CA ASN A 426 25.73 30.29 30.79
C ASN A 426 25.81 31.82 30.77
N GLY A 427 25.00 32.47 31.60
CA GLY A 427 25.38 33.75 32.18
C GLY A 427 24.41 34.90 31.94
N SER A 428 23.36 34.99 32.76
CA SER A 428 22.93 36.26 33.34
C SER A 428 21.92 35.98 34.47
N LYS A 429 22.43 35.90 35.71
CA LYS A 429 21.59 35.95 36.91
C LYS A 429 21.19 37.40 37.12
N ARG A 430 19.94 37.75 36.82
CA ARG A 430 19.32 38.97 37.35
C ARG A 430 17.99 38.58 37.97
N GLU A 431 17.97 38.61 39.30
CA GLU A 431 16.76 38.47 40.10
C GLU A 431 15.84 39.66 39.81
N GLN A 432 14.73 39.40 39.13
CA GLN A 432 13.54 40.22 39.17
C GLN A 432 12.36 39.33 39.57
N VAL A 433 11.69 39.75 40.64
CA VAL A 433 10.39 39.23 41.07
C VAL A 433 9.37 39.66 40.01
N VAL A 434 9.11 38.78 39.05
CA VAL A 434 8.13 38.97 37.98
C VAL A 434 6.97 38.01 38.24
N HIS A 435 5.74 38.53 38.20
CA HIS A 435 4.52 37.76 38.04
C HIS A 435 4.75 36.63 37.03
N ARG A 436 4.77 35.37 37.49
CA ARG A 436 5.07 34.21 36.63
C ARG A 436 4.10 34.20 35.43
N PRO A 437 4.55 34.53 34.22
CA PRO A 437 3.74 34.36 33.03
C PRO A 437 3.62 32.86 32.75
N CYS A 438 2.58 32.44 32.01
CA CYS A 438 2.44 31.06 31.51
C CYS A 438 3.67 30.53 30.73
N SER A 439 4.67 31.37 30.42
CA SER A 439 5.97 30.96 29.89
C SER A 439 6.76 30.04 30.82
N ASP A 440 6.58 30.11 32.15
CA ASP A 440 7.25 29.19 33.10
C ASP A 440 6.63 27.77 33.12
N ILE A 441 5.48 27.56 32.46
CA ILE A 441 4.92 26.22 32.20
C ILE A 441 5.74 25.48 31.12
N THR A 442 6.73 26.14 30.50
CA THR A 442 7.78 25.46 29.74
C THR A 442 8.87 24.82 30.62
N ALA A 443 8.74 24.86 31.96
CA ALA A 443 9.51 24.01 32.86
C ALA A 443 9.23 22.53 32.55
N TYR A 444 10.00 22.01 31.59
CA TYR A 444 10.12 20.62 31.22
C TYR A 444 10.23 19.78 32.48
N ASN A 445 9.18 19.03 32.81
CA ASN A 445 9.23 18.09 33.92
C ASN A 445 10.36 17.09 33.65
N ALA A 446 11.23 16.84 34.63
CA ALA A 446 12.30 15.84 34.54
C ALA A 446 11.80 14.42 34.13
N SER A 447 10.51 14.13 34.31
CA SER A 447 9.86 12.91 33.80
C SER A 447 9.83 12.81 32.27
N ASP A 448 9.71 13.94 31.60
CA ASP A 448 9.58 14.03 30.14
C ASP A 448 10.98 13.96 29.51
N GLU A 449 11.99 14.56 30.12
CA GLU A 449 13.39 14.37 29.72
C GLU A 449 13.80 12.89 29.78
N GLY A 450 13.39 12.14 30.81
CA GLY A 450 13.70 10.72 30.89
C GLY A 450 13.12 9.90 29.74
N SER A 451 11.91 10.24 29.29
CA SER A 451 11.25 9.57 28.15
C SER A 451 11.85 10.00 26.81
N ILE A 452 12.17 11.30 26.65
CA ILE A 452 12.84 11.83 25.45
C ILE A 452 14.24 11.23 25.32
N ARG A 453 15.06 11.26 26.38
CA ARG A 453 16.39 10.64 26.38
C ARG A 453 16.34 9.13 26.11
N ALA A 454 15.28 8.44 26.56
CA ALA A 454 15.08 7.02 26.24
C ALA A 454 14.76 6.81 24.75
N LEU A 455 13.93 7.66 24.16
CA LEU A 455 13.65 7.66 22.72
C LEU A 455 14.91 8.00 21.90
N GLU A 456 15.68 9.00 22.31
CA GLU A 456 16.94 9.40 21.66
C GLU A 456 17.98 8.28 21.70
N ARG A 457 18.18 7.65 22.86
CA ARG A 457 19.05 6.47 22.97
C ARG A 457 18.56 5.35 22.08
N LEU A 458 17.26 5.08 22.04
CA LEU A 458 16.71 4.05 21.18
C LEU A 458 16.92 4.38 19.68
N VAL A 459 16.81 5.65 19.27
CA VAL A 459 17.14 6.08 17.91
C VAL A 459 18.62 5.89 17.60
N GLU A 460 19.52 6.20 18.53
CA GLU A 460 20.96 6.00 18.33
C GLU A 460 21.34 4.51 18.34
N ASP A 461 20.84 3.75 19.31
CA ASP A 461 21.06 2.30 19.46
C ASP A 461 20.55 1.52 18.25
N HIS A 462 19.52 2.03 17.56
CA HIS A 462 18.92 1.39 16.37
C HIS A 462 19.18 2.18 15.09
N ARG A 463 20.15 3.10 15.07
CA ARG A 463 20.48 3.89 13.88
C ARG A 463 20.88 3.01 12.70
N ASP A 464 21.49 1.86 12.99
CA ASP A 464 21.93 0.86 12.02
C ASP A 464 20.89 -0.26 11.79
N ASP A 465 19.71 -0.19 12.43
CA ASP A 465 18.64 -1.18 12.22
C ASP A 465 18.10 -1.05 10.78
N GLU A 466 18.11 -2.17 10.05
CA GLU A 466 17.68 -2.21 8.66
C GLU A 466 16.24 -1.71 8.44
N ARG A 467 15.38 -1.72 9.48
CA ARG A 467 14.01 -1.19 9.41
C ARG A 467 13.95 0.30 9.12
N PHE A 468 14.93 1.08 9.55
CA PHE A 468 14.95 2.53 9.36
C PHE A 468 15.61 2.99 8.05
N LEU A 469 16.23 2.07 7.31
CA LEU A 469 16.73 2.36 5.96
C LEU A 469 15.57 2.75 5.02
N PRO A 470 15.82 3.57 4.00
CA PRO A 470 14.85 3.82 2.93
C PRO A 470 14.29 2.49 2.39
N LEU A 471 12.98 2.41 2.16
CA LEU A 471 12.30 1.21 1.69
C LEU A 471 12.84 0.71 0.33
N GLN A 472 13.25 1.59 -0.57
CA GLN A 472 13.86 1.24 -1.85
C GLN A 472 15.23 0.60 -1.64
N GLU A 473 15.99 1.09 -0.66
CA GLU A 473 17.27 0.49 -0.26
C GLU A 473 17.04 -0.86 0.41
N ARG A 474 16.08 -0.97 1.33
CA ARG A 474 15.66 -2.24 1.94
C ARG A 474 15.23 -3.24 0.89
N LEU A 475 14.42 -2.82 -0.08
CA LEU A 475 14.00 -3.64 -1.21
C LEU A 475 15.25 -4.14 -1.94
N ASN A 476 16.15 -3.26 -2.36
CA ASN A 476 17.38 -3.59 -3.09
C ASN A 476 18.33 -4.52 -2.33
N ARG A 477 18.43 -4.36 -1.01
CA ARG A 477 19.27 -5.18 -0.12
C ARG A 477 18.61 -6.47 0.34
N TYR A 478 17.28 -6.58 0.24
CA TYR A 478 16.51 -7.69 0.79
C TYR A 478 17.09 -9.04 0.38
N ARG A 479 17.36 -9.87 1.38
CA ARG A 479 17.83 -11.25 1.24
C ARG A 479 16.72 -12.16 1.72
N ASP A 480 16.23 -13.01 0.82
CA ASP A 480 15.17 -13.95 1.17
C ASP A 480 15.72 -15.11 2.02
N SER A 481 15.77 -14.89 3.33
CA SER A 481 16.33 -15.82 4.31
C SER A 481 15.36 -16.93 4.71
N GLU A 482 14.08 -16.85 4.36
CA GLU A 482 13.08 -17.86 4.74
C GLU A 482 13.02 -19.07 3.78
N VAL A 483 13.59 -18.94 2.58
CA VAL A 483 13.55 -20.00 1.55
C VAL A 483 14.51 -21.15 1.92
N ASP A 484 14.09 -22.41 1.80
CA ASP A 484 14.99 -23.57 1.97
C ASP A 484 16.14 -23.49 0.95
N GLY A 485 17.35 -23.86 1.37
CA GLY A 485 18.56 -23.66 0.60
C GLY A 485 18.57 -24.32 -0.78
N ILE A 486 18.00 -25.51 -0.96
CA ILE A 486 17.94 -26.19 -2.27
C ILE A 486 16.67 -25.80 -3.04
N LEU A 487 15.55 -25.56 -2.36
CA LEU A 487 14.33 -25.02 -2.99
C LEU A 487 14.58 -23.62 -3.58
N ALA A 488 15.56 -22.88 -3.05
CA ALA A 488 16.04 -21.63 -3.62
C ALA A 488 16.42 -21.72 -5.11
N LEU A 489 16.78 -22.90 -5.63
CA LEU A 489 17.15 -23.11 -7.03
C LEU A 489 15.94 -23.24 -7.96
N ARG A 490 14.72 -23.36 -7.41
CA ARG A 490 13.50 -23.48 -8.21
C ARG A 490 12.64 -22.22 -8.17
N THR A 491 13.03 -21.18 -7.43
CA THR A 491 12.14 -20.02 -7.28
C THR A 491 11.97 -19.24 -8.58
N THR A 492 10.88 -18.47 -8.67
CA THR A 492 10.69 -17.48 -9.75
C THR A 492 11.82 -16.44 -9.82
N ASN A 493 12.63 -16.32 -8.77
CA ASN A 493 13.83 -15.49 -8.70
C ASN A 493 15.10 -16.31 -8.40
N SER A 494 15.17 -17.54 -8.93
CA SER A 494 16.14 -18.57 -8.52
C SER A 494 17.60 -18.14 -8.59
N ILE A 495 17.96 -17.28 -9.54
CA ILE A 495 19.34 -16.78 -9.70
C ILE A 495 19.72 -15.93 -8.48
N GLU A 496 18.80 -15.08 -8.02
CA GLU A 496 19.04 -14.21 -6.87
C GLU A 496 19.04 -15.00 -5.57
N THR A 497 18.05 -15.87 -5.37
CA THR A 497 17.92 -16.68 -4.15
C THR A 497 19.05 -17.69 -4.02
N ALA A 498 19.57 -18.21 -5.14
CA ALA A 498 20.75 -19.09 -5.15
C ALA A 498 21.99 -18.41 -4.53
N MET A 499 22.14 -17.10 -4.72
CA MET A 499 23.27 -16.34 -4.19
C MET A 499 23.14 -16.05 -2.69
N VAL A 500 21.98 -16.27 -2.09
CA VAL A 500 21.75 -16.04 -0.66
C VAL A 500 22.04 -17.30 0.16
N LYS A 501 21.81 -18.48 -0.40
CA LYS A 501 21.77 -19.75 0.35
C LYS A 501 23.01 -20.60 0.14
N LEU A 502 23.59 -21.10 1.22
CA LEU A 502 24.82 -21.89 1.17
C LEU A 502 24.71 -23.13 0.25
N PRO A 503 23.67 -23.99 0.33
CA PRO A 503 23.56 -25.15 -0.55
C PRO A 503 23.50 -24.77 -2.03
N ALA A 504 22.74 -23.74 -2.38
CA ALA A 504 22.64 -23.24 -3.74
C ALA A 504 23.95 -22.63 -4.24
N ARG A 505 24.67 -21.87 -3.39
CA ARG A 505 26.01 -21.34 -3.71
C ARG A 505 26.99 -22.48 -4.03
N CYS A 506 26.98 -23.56 -3.25
CA CYS A 506 27.82 -24.73 -3.52
C CYS A 506 27.51 -25.33 -4.90
N CYS A 507 26.24 -25.39 -5.30
CA CYS A 507 25.85 -25.86 -6.64
C CYS A 507 26.39 -24.91 -7.74
N VAL A 508 26.31 -23.59 -7.56
CA VAL A 508 26.86 -22.63 -8.54
C VAL A 508 28.38 -22.72 -8.61
N LEU A 509 29.06 -22.92 -7.48
CA LEU A 509 30.51 -23.15 -7.44
C LEU A 509 30.89 -24.48 -8.10
N TRP A 510 30.08 -25.53 -7.96
CA TRP A 510 30.26 -26.78 -8.71
C TRP A 510 30.21 -26.54 -10.21
N LEU A 511 29.22 -25.80 -10.69
CA LEU A 511 29.11 -25.44 -12.11
C LEU A 511 30.34 -24.63 -12.57
N SER A 512 30.82 -23.70 -11.75
CA SER A 512 32.06 -22.96 -12.01
C SER A 512 33.28 -23.90 -12.14
N MET A 513 33.39 -24.92 -11.30
CA MET A 513 34.47 -25.92 -11.37
C MET A 513 34.38 -26.77 -12.63
N VAL A 514 33.16 -27.14 -13.07
CA VAL A 514 32.96 -27.82 -14.35
C VAL A 514 33.55 -27.00 -15.49
N TYR A 515 33.22 -25.70 -15.57
CA TYR A 515 33.76 -24.81 -16.60
C TYR A 515 35.26 -24.54 -16.48
N LEU A 516 35.80 -24.55 -15.26
CA LEU A 516 37.24 -24.45 -15.05
C LEU A 516 37.96 -25.65 -15.66
N VAL A 517 37.46 -26.87 -15.42
CA VAL A 517 38.01 -28.11 -15.99
C VAL A 517 37.89 -28.10 -17.52
N PHE A 518 36.77 -27.64 -18.08
CA PHE A 518 36.64 -27.46 -19.52
C PHE A 518 37.65 -26.45 -20.09
N GLY A 519 37.84 -25.31 -19.42
CA GLY A 519 38.84 -24.32 -19.81
C GLY A 519 40.25 -24.91 -19.84
N ILE A 520 40.62 -25.68 -18.80
CA ILE A 520 41.92 -26.38 -18.74
C ILE A 520 42.04 -27.40 -19.87
N ASN A 521 41.04 -28.23 -20.09
CA ASN A 521 41.06 -29.23 -21.18
C ASN A 521 41.14 -28.57 -22.57
N GLN A 522 40.51 -27.41 -22.75
CA GLN A 522 40.56 -26.63 -23.99
C GLN A 522 41.91 -25.96 -24.24
N LEU A 523 42.79 -25.87 -23.23
CA LEU A 523 44.18 -25.41 -23.45
C LEU A 523 45.01 -26.44 -24.22
N GLY A 524 44.73 -27.75 -24.08
CA GLY A 524 45.48 -28.82 -24.74
C GLY A 524 45.61 -28.61 -26.25
N PRO A 525 44.50 -28.41 -27.00
CA PRO A 525 44.53 -28.14 -28.44
C PRO A 525 45.41 -26.95 -28.86
N LEU A 526 45.62 -25.95 -27.98
CA LEU A 526 46.47 -24.79 -28.29
C LEU A 526 47.95 -25.16 -28.47
N PHE A 527 48.38 -26.27 -27.88
CA PHE A 527 49.75 -26.75 -27.95
C PHE A 527 49.92 -27.88 -28.99
N THR A 528 48.92 -28.10 -29.84
CA THR A 528 48.92 -29.13 -30.89
C THR A 528 48.75 -28.49 -32.26
N GLU A 529 48.98 -29.26 -33.33
CA GLU A 529 48.71 -28.80 -34.70
C GLU A 529 47.22 -28.47 -34.95
N GLN A 530 46.30 -28.83 -34.04
CA GLN A 530 44.88 -28.48 -34.11
C GLN A 530 44.58 -26.99 -33.96
N ILE A 531 45.55 -26.18 -33.48
CA ILE A 531 45.43 -24.72 -33.43
C ILE A 531 45.41 -24.10 -34.83
N TRP A 532 45.97 -24.78 -35.82
CA TRP A 532 46.06 -24.30 -37.19
C TRP A 532 44.83 -24.72 -38.01
N LEU A 533 44.43 -23.90 -38.97
CA LEU A 533 43.33 -24.20 -39.87
C LEU A 533 43.73 -25.33 -40.83
N PRO A 534 42.99 -26.45 -40.89
CA PRO A 534 43.32 -27.54 -41.80
C PRO A 534 42.94 -27.20 -43.25
N GLU A 535 43.73 -27.69 -44.20
CA GLU A 535 43.45 -27.58 -45.63
C GLU A 535 42.22 -28.42 -46.04
N LYS A 536 41.57 -28.06 -47.14
CA LYS A 536 40.36 -28.76 -47.61
C LYS A 536 40.65 -30.24 -47.86
N ASN A 537 39.94 -31.11 -47.14
CA ASN A 537 40.12 -32.57 -47.20
C ASN A 537 41.49 -33.10 -46.71
N SER A 538 42.30 -32.28 -46.04
CA SER A 538 43.56 -32.70 -45.44
C SER A 538 43.58 -32.42 -43.93
N THR A 539 44.36 -33.20 -43.19
CA THR A 539 44.70 -32.90 -41.78
C THR A 539 45.90 -31.96 -41.67
N THR A 540 46.56 -31.65 -42.78
CA THR A 540 47.68 -30.70 -42.81
C THR A 540 47.18 -29.27 -42.70
N PRO A 541 47.91 -28.40 -41.99
CA PRO A 541 47.56 -26.99 -41.89
C PRO A 541 47.71 -26.27 -43.24
N VAL A 542 46.83 -25.31 -43.51
CA VAL A 542 46.94 -24.39 -44.65
C VAL A 542 48.30 -23.67 -44.59
N GLN A 543 48.91 -23.40 -45.75
CA GLN A 543 50.15 -22.61 -45.86
C GLN A 543 49.85 -21.25 -46.51
N PRO A 544 50.16 -20.11 -45.88
CA PRO A 544 50.81 -19.97 -44.56
C PRO A 544 49.90 -20.43 -43.41
N LYS A 545 50.51 -20.92 -42.31
CA LYS A 545 49.78 -21.42 -41.13
C LYS A 545 48.85 -20.34 -40.54
N THR A 546 47.54 -20.51 -40.72
CA THR A 546 46.51 -19.62 -40.16
C THR A 546 45.98 -20.17 -38.82
N VAL A 547 46.02 -19.36 -37.76
CA VAL A 547 45.51 -19.72 -36.42
C VAL A 547 43.98 -19.75 -36.42
N ARG A 548 43.39 -20.80 -35.85
CA ARG A 548 41.94 -20.92 -35.63
C ARG A 548 41.52 -20.11 -34.41
N ILE A 549 40.89 -18.97 -34.64
CA ILE A 549 40.55 -18.04 -33.56
C ILE A 549 39.54 -18.67 -32.60
N ALA A 550 38.60 -19.50 -33.07
CA ALA A 550 37.66 -20.18 -32.17
C ALA A 550 38.34 -21.14 -31.18
N LYS A 551 39.45 -21.80 -31.56
CA LYS A 551 40.22 -22.66 -30.66
C LYS A 551 40.93 -21.87 -29.57
N VAL A 552 41.42 -20.66 -29.88
CA VAL A 552 42.04 -19.73 -28.92
C VAL A 552 41.00 -19.10 -28.01
N ALA A 553 39.84 -18.72 -28.56
CA ALA A 553 38.78 -18.05 -27.81
C ALA A 553 38.05 -18.98 -26.83
N ALA A 554 37.88 -20.27 -27.16
CA ALA A 554 37.15 -21.23 -26.33
C ALA A 554 37.64 -21.31 -24.87
N PRO A 555 38.93 -21.55 -24.57
CA PRO A 555 39.41 -21.61 -23.18
C PRO A 555 39.24 -20.26 -22.46
N VAL A 556 39.45 -19.13 -23.16
CA VAL A 556 39.25 -17.78 -22.58
C VAL A 556 37.80 -17.60 -22.16
N ILE A 557 36.85 -17.98 -23.02
CA ILE A 557 35.41 -17.92 -22.74
C ILE A 557 35.07 -18.81 -21.53
N SER A 558 35.61 -20.04 -21.47
CA SER A 558 35.38 -20.98 -20.36
C SER A 558 35.94 -20.49 -19.02
N PHE A 559 37.18 -19.97 -19.00
CA PHE A 559 37.79 -19.39 -17.80
C PHE A 559 37.03 -18.15 -17.33
N TYR A 560 36.64 -17.27 -18.26
CA TYR A 560 35.87 -16.07 -17.95
C TYR A 560 34.52 -16.44 -17.32
N TRP A 561 33.83 -17.42 -17.89
CA TRP A 561 32.57 -17.92 -17.36
C TRP A 561 32.70 -18.53 -15.96
N SER A 562 33.72 -19.37 -15.75
CA SER A 562 34.05 -19.95 -14.44
C SER A 562 34.32 -18.86 -13.39
N PHE A 563 35.17 -17.88 -13.72
CA PHE A 563 35.49 -16.76 -12.84
C PHE A 563 34.25 -15.92 -12.50
N LEU A 564 33.38 -15.64 -13.48
CA LEU A 564 32.18 -14.83 -13.25
C LEU A 564 31.14 -15.53 -12.38
N PHE A 565 31.04 -16.85 -12.38
CA PHE A 565 30.23 -17.57 -11.40
C PHE A 565 30.73 -17.35 -9.97
N VAL A 566 32.05 -17.50 -9.76
CA VAL A 566 32.68 -17.27 -8.44
C VAL A 566 32.49 -15.81 -8.01
N ALA A 567 32.74 -14.87 -8.92
CA ALA A 567 32.52 -13.45 -8.69
C ALA A 567 31.05 -13.15 -8.36
N GLY A 568 30.10 -13.79 -9.03
CA GLY A 568 28.66 -13.71 -8.73
C GLY A 568 28.35 -14.13 -7.28
N VAL A 569 28.91 -15.26 -6.83
CA VAL A 569 28.76 -15.74 -5.45
C VAL A 569 29.36 -14.76 -4.43
N ILE A 570 30.59 -14.27 -4.69
CA ILE A 570 31.27 -13.31 -3.81
C ILE A 570 30.51 -11.98 -3.74
N VAL A 571 30.09 -11.45 -4.89
CA VAL A 571 29.29 -10.21 -4.96
C VAL A 571 27.94 -10.40 -4.26
N GLY A 572 27.32 -11.57 -4.34
CA GLY A 572 26.08 -11.88 -3.63
C GLY A 572 26.24 -11.91 -2.10
N GLN A 573 27.43 -12.29 -1.62
CA GLN A 573 27.77 -12.27 -0.18
C GLN A 573 28.11 -10.87 0.32
N VAL A 574 28.95 -10.13 -0.40
CA VAL A 574 29.50 -8.84 0.03
C VAL A 574 28.58 -7.66 -0.33
N SER A 575 27.78 -7.79 -1.39
CA SER A 575 26.89 -6.75 -1.89
C SER A 575 25.44 -7.23 -1.87
N THR A 576 24.64 -6.86 -2.89
CA THR A 576 23.23 -7.24 -2.99
C THR A 576 23.04 -8.45 -3.92
N PRO A 577 22.09 -9.34 -3.61
CA PRO A 577 21.74 -10.46 -4.50
C PRO A 577 21.33 -10.01 -5.91
N LEU A 578 20.70 -8.84 -6.02
CA LEU A 578 20.32 -8.24 -7.30
C LEU A 578 21.54 -7.93 -8.18
N ARG A 579 22.61 -7.36 -7.61
CA ARG A 579 23.85 -7.08 -8.35
C ARG A 579 24.52 -8.37 -8.82
N ALA A 580 24.53 -9.39 -7.98
CA ALA A 580 25.04 -10.71 -8.36
C ALA A 580 24.24 -11.30 -9.54
N LYS A 581 22.92 -11.20 -9.52
CA LYS A 581 22.05 -11.62 -10.64
C LYS A 581 22.39 -10.86 -11.93
N TRP A 582 22.54 -9.53 -11.87
CA TRP A 582 22.91 -8.74 -13.05
C TRP A 582 24.29 -9.13 -13.59
N LEU A 583 25.27 -9.34 -12.73
CA LEU A 583 26.60 -9.80 -13.12
C LEU A 583 26.53 -11.15 -13.84
N MET A 584 25.75 -12.09 -13.30
CA MET A 584 25.54 -13.43 -13.86
C MET A 584 24.82 -13.39 -15.21
N LEU A 585 23.76 -12.59 -15.33
CA LEU A 585 23.06 -12.43 -16.60
C LEU A 585 23.95 -11.74 -17.63
N PHE A 586 24.70 -10.70 -17.24
CA PHE A 586 25.65 -10.02 -18.11
C PHE A 586 26.75 -10.96 -18.59
N ALA A 587 27.33 -11.76 -17.69
CA ALA A 587 28.23 -12.87 -18.01
C ALA A 587 27.62 -13.72 -19.11
N GLY A 588 26.36 -14.12 -18.90
CA GLY A 588 25.45 -14.80 -19.82
C GLY A 588 25.57 -14.36 -21.27
N HIS A 589 25.24 -13.09 -21.49
CA HIS A 589 25.22 -12.50 -22.81
C HIS A 589 26.63 -12.36 -23.39
N LEU A 590 27.63 -12.09 -22.55
CA LEU A 590 29.02 -11.93 -23.01
C LEU A 590 29.57 -13.25 -23.55
N VAL A 591 29.24 -14.38 -22.92
CA VAL A 591 29.62 -15.71 -23.44
C VAL A 591 28.86 -16.08 -24.70
N ILE A 592 27.58 -15.75 -24.82
CA ILE A 592 26.85 -15.92 -26.09
C ILE A 592 27.50 -15.07 -27.18
N ALA A 593 27.78 -13.80 -26.90
CA ALA A 593 28.43 -12.89 -27.83
C ALA A 593 29.82 -13.40 -28.23
N GLY A 594 30.62 -13.91 -27.28
CA GLY A 594 31.93 -14.51 -27.54
C GLY A 594 31.84 -15.75 -28.43
N ASN A 595 30.85 -16.61 -28.22
CA ASN A 595 30.61 -17.79 -29.07
C ASN A 595 30.11 -17.39 -30.47
N VAL A 596 29.22 -16.41 -30.59
CA VAL A 596 28.75 -15.87 -31.88
C VAL A 596 29.91 -15.23 -32.64
N PHE A 597 30.74 -14.45 -31.96
CA PHE A 597 31.96 -13.87 -32.55
C PHE A 597 32.91 -14.97 -33.03
N SER A 598 33.17 -15.99 -32.20
CA SER A 598 34.00 -17.14 -32.57
C SER A 598 33.43 -17.87 -33.79
N PHE A 599 32.10 -18.04 -33.85
CA PHE A 599 31.41 -18.64 -35.00
C PHE A 599 31.58 -17.83 -36.28
N ILE A 600 31.39 -16.51 -36.21
CA ILE A 600 31.54 -15.60 -37.37
C ILE A 600 32.98 -15.63 -37.86
N VAL A 601 33.95 -15.51 -36.95
CA VAL A 601 35.37 -15.51 -37.30
C VAL A 601 35.79 -16.84 -37.92
N ASP A 602 35.45 -17.99 -37.32
CA ASP A 602 35.77 -19.30 -37.92
C ASP A 602 35.11 -19.44 -39.30
N SER A 603 33.86 -18.97 -39.47
CA SER A 603 33.16 -19.02 -40.76
C SER A 603 33.87 -18.17 -41.83
N ILE A 604 34.35 -16.98 -41.47
CA ILE A 604 35.13 -16.11 -42.35
C ILE A 604 36.47 -16.78 -42.69
N GLN A 605 37.19 -17.32 -41.70
CA GLN A 605 38.46 -18.01 -41.92
C GLN A 605 38.31 -19.20 -42.88
N CYS A 606 37.29 -20.05 -42.67
CA CYS A 606 36.99 -21.19 -43.53
C CYS A 606 36.53 -20.77 -44.94
N SER A 607 35.88 -19.60 -45.07
CA SER A 607 35.44 -19.08 -46.37
C SER A 607 36.57 -18.48 -47.18
N VAL A 608 37.47 -17.73 -46.53
CA VAL A 608 38.60 -17.05 -47.20
C VAL A 608 39.62 -18.07 -47.71
N GLU A 609 39.88 -19.11 -46.92
CA GLU A 609 40.90 -20.13 -47.23
C GLU A 609 40.39 -21.23 -48.17
N GLY A 610 39.19 -21.08 -48.75
CA GLY A 610 38.64 -22.00 -49.75
C GLY A 610 38.26 -23.40 -49.22
N THR A 611 38.39 -23.64 -47.92
CA THR A 611 38.03 -24.93 -47.29
C THR A 611 36.53 -25.21 -47.35
N GLY A 612 35.73 -24.17 -47.57
CA GLY A 612 34.28 -24.22 -47.51
C GLY A 612 33.79 -24.35 -46.06
N ILE A 613 32.50 -24.09 -45.86
CA ILE A 613 31.83 -24.36 -44.58
C ILE A 613 31.58 -25.87 -44.53
N GLY A 614 32.62 -26.65 -44.26
CA GLY A 614 32.58 -28.10 -44.14
C GLY A 614 32.65 -28.58 -42.68
N PRO A 615 32.59 -29.90 -42.43
CA PRO A 615 32.69 -30.48 -41.08
C PRO A 615 34.01 -30.17 -40.36
N ASN A 616 35.05 -29.80 -41.12
CA ASN A 616 36.35 -29.38 -40.57
C ASN A 616 36.32 -27.95 -39.98
N CYS A 617 35.30 -27.16 -40.33
CA CYS A 617 35.06 -25.85 -39.75
C CYS A 617 34.28 -25.99 -38.44
N ASN A 618 34.82 -25.50 -37.31
CA ASN A 618 34.15 -25.63 -36.01
C ASN A 618 32.86 -24.79 -35.92
N ALA A 619 32.62 -23.90 -36.90
CA ALA A 619 31.42 -23.09 -36.97
C ALA A 619 30.14 -23.92 -36.73
N TYR A 620 30.01 -25.11 -37.34
CA TYR A 620 28.83 -25.95 -37.12
C TYR A 620 28.72 -26.49 -35.69
N THR A 621 29.84 -26.78 -35.03
CA THR A 621 29.83 -27.27 -33.63
C THR A 621 29.45 -26.16 -32.63
N LEU A 622 29.62 -24.89 -33.01
CA LEU A 622 29.25 -23.74 -32.19
C LEU A 622 27.76 -23.41 -32.27
N ILE A 623 27.07 -23.75 -33.36
CA ILE A 623 25.63 -23.47 -33.53
C ILE A 623 24.79 -24.13 -32.42
N PRO A 624 24.92 -25.44 -32.12
CA PRO A 624 24.22 -26.07 -31.00
C PRO A 624 24.53 -25.40 -29.67
N SER A 625 25.80 -25.04 -29.42
CA SER A 625 26.21 -24.36 -28.18
C SER A 625 25.53 -22.99 -28.03
N ILE A 626 25.54 -22.17 -29.09
CA ILE A 626 24.86 -20.87 -29.13
C ILE A 626 23.35 -21.03 -28.90
N ALA A 627 22.72 -21.99 -29.57
CA ALA A 627 21.28 -22.26 -29.42
C ALA A 627 20.93 -22.70 -28.00
N VAL A 628 21.70 -23.63 -27.42
CA VAL A 628 21.52 -24.13 -26.05
C VAL A 628 21.74 -23.01 -25.03
N MET A 629 22.81 -22.22 -25.16
CA MET A 629 23.07 -21.09 -24.27
C MET A 629 22.00 -20.00 -24.40
N SER A 630 21.52 -19.72 -25.61
CA SER A 630 20.42 -18.78 -25.83
C SER A 630 19.12 -19.27 -25.18
N PHE A 631 18.83 -20.58 -25.25
CA PHE A 631 17.71 -21.19 -24.57
C PHE A 631 17.85 -21.12 -23.04
N VAL A 632 19.03 -21.44 -22.50
CA VAL A 632 19.32 -21.31 -21.05
C VAL A 632 19.17 -19.87 -20.59
N MET A 633 19.64 -18.89 -21.38
CA MET A 633 19.46 -17.47 -21.09
C MET A 633 18.00 -17.01 -21.21
N TYR A 634 17.23 -17.56 -22.14
CA TYR A 634 15.79 -17.35 -22.20
C TYR A 634 15.12 -17.83 -20.90
N LEU A 635 15.45 -19.02 -20.42
CA LEU A 635 14.97 -19.52 -19.12
C LEU A 635 15.42 -18.59 -17.97
N ALA A 636 16.68 -18.14 -17.97
CA ALA A 636 17.22 -17.21 -16.97
C ALA A 636 16.46 -15.87 -16.91
N HIS A 637 15.93 -15.39 -18.05
CA HIS A 637 15.17 -14.14 -18.09
C HIS A 637 13.68 -14.32 -17.83
N ARG A 638 13.08 -15.40 -18.37
CA ARG A 638 11.61 -15.55 -18.45
C ARG A 638 11.05 -16.66 -17.58
N VAL A 639 11.81 -17.72 -17.33
CA VAL A 639 11.33 -18.95 -16.67
C VAL A 639 12.35 -19.44 -15.64
N GLN A 640 12.73 -18.56 -14.72
CA GLN A 640 13.84 -18.78 -13.78
C GLN A 640 13.69 -20.03 -12.92
N HIS A 641 12.47 -20.49 -12.67
CA HIS A 641 12.22 -21.68 -11.88
C HIS A 641 12.74 -23.00 -12.51
N TYR A 642 12.95 -23.03 -13.84
CA TYR A 642 13.59 -24.17 -14.52
C TYR A 642 15.06 -23.95 -14.86
N PHE A 643 15.60 -22.74 -14.65
CA PHE A 643 16.93 -22.36 -15.10
C PHE A 643 18.02 -23.30 -14.58
N TRP A 644 18.11 -23.51 -13.27
CA TRP A 644 19.19 -24.32 -12.69
C TRP A 644 19.06 -25.80 -13.06
N MET A 645 17.86 -26.36 -13.11
CA MET A 645 17.65 -27.74 -13.57
C MET A 645 18.11 -27.92 -15.02
N ALA A 646 17.72 -27.01 -15.91
CA ALA A 646 18.17 -27.03 -17.29
C ALA A 646 19.69 -26.85 -17.39
N ALA A 647 20.27 -25.91 -16.66
CA ALA A 647 21.71 -25.66 -16.66
C ALA A 647 22.52 -26.90 -16.24
N PHE A 648 22.18 -27.53 -15.10
CA PHE A 648 22.89 -28.74 -14.65
C PHE A 648 22.64 -29.93 -15.58
N PHE A 649 21.41 -30.14 -16.04
CA PHE A 649 21.09 -31.27 -16.91
C PHE A 649 21.77 -31.16 -18.28
N LEU A 650 21.68 -29.99 -18.92
CA LEU A 650 22.34 -29.72 -20.20
C LEU A 650 23.86 -29.79 -20.07
N GLN A 651 24.42 -29.29 -18.97
CA GLN A 651 25.85 -29.39 -18.72
C GLN A 651 26.29 -30.85 -18.50
N GLY A 652 25.52 -31.65 -17.76
CA GLY A 652 25.78 -33.08 -17.58
C GLY A 652 25.73 -33.85 -18.90
N LEU A 653 24.69 -33.60 -19.72
CA LEU A 653 24.58 -34.18 -21.06
C LEU A 653 25.75 -33.76 -21.96
N TYR A 654 26.18 -32.51 -21.88
CA TYR A 654 27.34 -32.04 -22.63
C TYR A 654 28.62 -32.76 -22.20
N CYS A 655 28.83 -32.97 -20.89
CA CYS A 655 29.94 -33.78 -20.41
C CYS A 655 29.89 -35.22 -20.94
N PHE A 656 28.72 -35.86 -20.96
CA PHE A 656 28.55 -37.19 -21.55
C PHE A 656 28.81 -37.21 -23.07
N TYR A 657 28.36 -36.18 -23.77
CA TYR A 657 28.65 -36.04 -25.19
C TYR A 657 30.15 -35.92 -25.45
N CYS A 658 30.89 -35.15 -24.64
CA CYS A 658 32.35 -35.07 -24.74
C CYS A 658 33.00 -36.45 -24.53
N ILE A 659 32.53 -37.24 -23.56
CA ILE A 659 33.03 -38.61 -23.33
C ILE A 659 32.83 -39.48 -24.57
N TYR A 660 31.67 -39.38 -25.22
CA TYR A 660 31.37 -40.16 -26.42
C TYR A 660 32.12 -39.69 -27.67
N ALA A 661 32.33 -38.37 -27.80
CA ALA A 661 32.91 -37.76 -29.00
C ALA A 661 34.44 -37.91 -29.10
N PHE A 662 35.15 -38.20 -28.01
CA PHE A 662 36.60 -38.36 -28.00
C PHE A 662 37.00 -39.85 -27.86
N PRO A 663 37.47 -40.52 -28.94
CA PRO A 663 37.89 -41.92 -28.89
C PRO A 663 39.13 -42.11 -28.01
N ALA A 664 39.12 -43.16 -27.18
CA ALA A 664 39.95 -43.37 -25.98
C ALA A 664 41.45 -43.69 -26.18
N ASP A 665 42.05 -43.28 -27.30
CA ASP A 665 43.34 -43.85 -27.74
C ASP A 665 44.58 -43.29 -27.02
N SER A 666 44.47 -42.21 -26.21
CA SER A 666 45.61 -41.67 -25.43
C SER A 666 45.42 -41.79 -23.91
N VAL A 667 46.54 -41.98 -23.19
CA VAL A 667 46.55 -42.14 -21.71
C VAL A 667 46.05 -40.87 -21.01
N ASP A 668 46.43 -39.69 -21.50
CA ASP A 668 45.96 -38.39 -20.97
C ASP A 668 44.45 -38.22 -21.14
N LEU A 669 43.87 -38.82 -22.18
CA LEU A 669 42.43 -38.80 -22.42
C LEU A 669 41.67 -39.64 -21.39
N LYS A 670 42.25 -40.72 -20.82
CA LYS A 670 41.58 -41.54 -19.80
C LYS A 670 41.34 -40.77 -18.50
N ILE A 671 42.31 -39.95 -18.07
CA ILE A 671 42.16 -39.09 -16.88
C ILE A 671 41.10 -38.02 -17.15
N GLY A 672 41.16 -37.36 -18.32
CA GLY A 672 40.16 -36.38 -18.74
C GLY A 672 38.74 -36.97 -18.82
N LEU A 673 38.61 -38.19 -19.34
CA LEU A 673 37.33 -38.91 -19.44
C LEU A 673 36.76 -39.24 -18.06
N GLY A 674 37.60 -39.70 -17.13
CA GLY A 674 37.21 -39.96 -15.74
C GLY A 674 36.73 -38.70 -15.02
N MET A 675 37.43 -37.58 -15.21
CA MET A 675 37.00 -36.28 -14.67
C MET A 675 35.68 -35.81 -15.30
N CYS A 676 35.54 -35.87 -16.62
CA CYS A 676 34.31 -35.51 -17.32
C CYS A 676 33.12 -36.37 -16.86
N LEU A 677 33.34 -37.66 -16.61
CA LEU A 677 32.31 -38.58 -16.10
C LEU A 677 31.89 -38.20 -14.67
N PHE A 678 32.85 -37.94 -13.79
CA PHE A 678 32.57 -37.49 -12.42
C PHE A 678 31.77 -36.19 -12.40
N LEU A 679 32.17 -35.22 -13.24
CA LEU A 679 31.45 -33.95 -13.38
C LEU A 679 30.04 -34.15 -13.97
N ALA A 680 29.88 -35.03 -14.96
CA ALA A 680 28.59 -35.37 -15.55
C ALA A 680 27.64 -35.95 -14.50
N ILE A 681 28.11 -36.96 -13.75
CA ILE A 681 27.35 -37.61 -12.68
C ILE A 681 27.01 -36.61 -11.59
N GLY A 682 27.93 -35.75 -11.18
CA GLY A 682 27.68 -34.72 -10.17
C GLY A 682 26.61 -33.72 -10.61
N CYS A 683 26.64 -33.24 -11.86
CA CYS A 683 25.60 -32.36 -12.41
C CYS A 683 24.22 -33.04 -12.45
N CYS A 684 24.16 -34.29 -12.91
CA CYS A 684 22.91 -35.07 -12.92
C CYS A 684 22.40 -35.32 -11.49
N PHE A 685 23.28 -35.65 -10.55
CA PHE A 685 22.94 -35.85 -9.15
C PHE A 685 22.36 -34.58 -8.52
N ILE A 686 22.98 -33.41 -8.74
CA ILE A 686 22.45 -32.12 -8.27
C ILE A 686 21.06 -31.85 -8.86
N ALA A 687 20.87 -32.05 -10.17
CA ALA A 687 19.58 -31.87 -10.82
C ALA A 687 18.50 -32.79 -10.23
N ILE A 688 18.83 -34.08 -10.00
CA ILE A 688 17.93 -35.05 -9.36
C ILE A 688 17.65 -34.65 -7.92
N ALA A 689 18.65 -34.24 -7.15
CA ALA A 689 18.50 -33.81 -5.76
C ALA A 689 17.54 -32.61 -5.64
N ILE A 690 17.65 -31.62 -6.53
CA ILE A 690 16.70 -30.49 -6.61
C ILE A 690 15.28 -31.01 -6.83
N ILE A 691 15.08 -31.91 -7.80
CA ILE A 691 13.76 -32.47 -8.13
C ILE A 691 13.18 -33.28 -6.95
N VAL A 692 13.99 -34.15 -6.34
CA VAL A 692 13.58 -35.03 -5.23
C VAL A 692 13.25 -34.21 -3.99
N GLN A 693 14.11 -33.26 -3.60
CA GLN A 693 13.86 -32.42 -2.43
C GLN A 693 12.64 -31.52 -2.63
N TYR A 694 12.48 -30.93 -3.82
CA TYR A 694 11.25 -30.20 -4.14
C TYR A 694 10.02 -31.10 -4.03
N ARG A 695 10.04 -32.28 -4.66
CA ARG A 695 8.90 -33.21 -4.61
C ARG A 695 8.59 -33.64 -3.18
N ARG A 696 9.61 -33.87 -2.35
CA ARG A 696 9.44 -34.22 -0.93
C ARG A 696 8.82 -33.07 -0.14
N SER A 697 9.37 -31.85 -0.25
CA SER A 697 8.86 -30.67 0.45
C SER A 697 7.46 -30.28 -0.01
N TYR A 698 7.20 -30.35 -1.32
CA TYR A 698 5.89 -30.12 -1.90
C TYR A 698 4.88 -31.15 -1.40
N ARG A 699 5.20 -32.45 -1.43
CA ARG A 699 4.29 -33.49 -0.91
C ARG A 699 4.02 -33.34 0.57
N GLN A 700 5.05 -33.02 1.37
CA GLN A 700 4.89 -32.84 2.81
C GLN A 700 3.93 -31.67 3.11
N THR A 701 4.23 -30.49 2.56
CA THR A 701 3.40 -29.30 2.80
C THR A 701 2.04 -29.37 2.13
N LEU A 702 1.90 -30.07 1.00
CA LEU A 702 0.61 -30.37 0.41
C LEU A 702 -0.21 -31.29 1.31
N ARG A 703 0.38 -32.31 1.94
CA ARG A 703 -0.35 -33.18 2.90
C ARG A 703 -0.82 -32.39 4.12
N GLU A 704 0.09 -31.62 4.72
CA GLU A 704 -0.24 -30.75 5.86
C GLU A 704 -1.37 -29.77 5.50
N LEU A 705 -1.26 -29.14 4.32
CA LEU A 705 -2.31 -28.25 3.82
C LEU A 705 -3.61 -29.00 3.53
N GLN A 706 -3.57 -30.18 2.90
CA GLN A 706 -4.75 -31.00 2.58
C GLN A 706 -5.51 -31.39 3.85
N THR A 707 -4.81 -31.78 4.92
CA THR A 707 -5.43 -32.11 6.20
C THR A 707 -6.19 -30.91 6.78
N VAL A 708 -5.61 -29.70 6.72
CA VAL A 708 -6.29 -28.49 7.21
C VAL A 708 -7.38 -28.03 6.23
N MET A 709 -7.20 -28.28 4.94
CA MET A 709 -8.16 -27.94 3.89
C MET A 709 -9.43 -28.79 3.94
N GLN A 710 -9.38 -30.04 4.42
CA GLN A 710 -10.58 -30.89 4.50
C GLN A 710 -11.73 -30.19 5.21
N GLY A 711 -11.49 -29.62 6.39
CA GLY A 711 -12.54 -28.87 7.10
C GLY A 711 -13.02 -27.61 6.34
N PHE A 712 -12.15 -26.99 5.54
CA PHE A 712 -12.51 -25.86 4.69
C PHE A 712 -13.36 -26.30 3.49
N ASP A 713 -12.99 -27.40 2.83
CA ASP A 713 -13.70 -27.97 1.69
C ASP A 713 -15.07 -28.54 2.13
N ASP A 714 -15.15 -29.20 3.29
CA ASP A 714 -16.42 -29.68 3.87
C ASP A 714 -17.38 -28.50 4.15
N THR A 715 -16.86 -27.43 4.75
CA THR A 715 -17.62 -26.20 5.00
C THR A 715 -18.08 -25.57 3.69
N TRP A 716 -17.21 -25.52 2.67
CA TRP A 716 -17.55 -24.98 1.36
C TRP A 716 -18.59 -25.83 0.62
N GLN A 717 -18.48 -27.16 0.65
CA GLN A 717 -19.45 -28.05 0.02
C GLN A 717 -20.84 -27.85 0.59
N LYS A 718 -20.96 -27.73 1.91
CA LYS A 718 -22.23 -27.40 2.56
C LYS A 718 -22.82 -26.07 2.07
N ILE A 719 -22.00 -25.02 2.01
CA ILE A 719 -22.42 -23.71 1.49
C ILE A 719 -22.82 -23.80 0.02
N GLU A 720 -22.09 -24.58 -0.78
CA GLU A 720 -22.34 -24.77 -2.20
C GLU A 720 -23.65 -25.51 -2.48
N GLU A 721 -23.96 -26.53 -1.67
CA GLU A 721 -25.24 -27.26 -1.72
C GLU A 721 -26.41 -26.38 -1.31
N GLU A 722 -26.27 -25.63 -0.22
CA GLU A 722 -27.33 -24.75 0.31
C GLU A 722 -27.59 -23.53 -0.58
N ASN A 723 -26.56 -22.99 -1.25
CA ASN A 723 -26.61 -21.69 -1.93
C ASN A 723 -26.26 -21.76 -3.43
N LYS A 724 -26.54 -22.89 -4.08
CA LYS A 724 -26.15 -23.15 -5.48
C LYS A 724 -26.60 -22.07 -6.47
N GLN A 725 -27.80 -21.54 -6.31
CA GLN A 725 -28.36 -20.51 -7.19
C GLN A 725 -27.62 -19.18 -7.02
N SER A 726 -27.43 -18.73 -5.77
CA SER A 726 -26.73 -17.50 -5.43
C SER A 726 -25.26 -17.53 -5.88
N ILE A 727 -24.57 -18.66 -5.70
CA ILE A 727 -23.19 -18.85 -6.19
C ILE A 727 -23.13 -18.74 -7.71
N ALA A 728 -24.08 -19.34 -8.42
CA ALA A 728 -24.14 -19.25 -9.88
C ALA A 728 -24.37 -17.80 -10.34
N ALA A 729 -25.29 -17.07 -9.69
CA ALA A 729 -25.58 -15.67 -9.99
C ALA A 729 -24.36 -14.75 -9.75
N VAL A 730 -23.72 -14.88 -8.58
CA VAL A 730 -22.46 -14.19 -8.24
C VAL A 730 -21.38 -14.48 -9.28
N SER A 731 -21.27 -15.74 -9.72
CA SER A 731 -20.28 -16.16 -10.70
C SER A 731 -20.55 -15.66 -12.11
N VAL A 732 -21.81 -15.47 -12.50
CA VAL A 732 -22.18 -14.81 -13.77
C VAL A 732 -21.77 -13.34 -13.73
N GLN A 733 -22.21 -12.59 -12.72
CA GLN A 733 -21.90 -11.16 -12.60
C GLN A 733 -20.39 -10.88 -12.53
N ALA A 734 -19.65 -11.66 -11.72
CA ALA A 734 -18.20 -11.50 -11.62
C ALA A 734 -17.47 -11.81 -12.94
N ARG A 735 -17.98 -12.76 -13.73
CA ARG A 735 -17.43 -13.08 -15.07
C ARG A 735 -17.71 -11.97 -16.07
N GLU A 736 -18.89 -11.36 -16.05
CA GLU A 736 -19.22 -10.21 -16.90
C GLU A 736 -18.24 -9.05 -16.65
N ILE A 737 -18.02 -8.69 -15.39
CA ILE A 737 -17.02 -7.69 -14.99
C ILE A 737 -15.61 -8.07 -15.48
N ALA A 738 -15.21 -9.34 -15.31
CA ALA A 738 -13.91 -9.81 -15.76
C ALA A 738 -13.75 -9.77 -17.29
N GLN A 739 -14.80 -10.09 -18.05
CA GLN A 739 -14.81 -10.06 -19.50
C GLN A 739 -14.75 -8.62 -20.04
N GLU A 740 -15.51 -7.70 -19.45
CA GLU A 740 -15.45 -6.28 -19.77
C GLU A 740 -14.04 -5.72 -19.51
N LEU A 741 -13.43 -6.06 -18.37
CA LEU A 741 -12.06 -5.67 -18.06
C LEU A 741 -11.05 -6.24 -19.09
N GLN A 742 -11.19 -7.51 -19.46
CA GLN A 742 -10.35 -8.12 -20.49
C GLN A 742 -10.53 -7.47 -21.86
N ALA A 743 -11.74 -7.04 -22.21
CA ALA A 743 -11.99 -6.32 -23.46
C ALA A 743 -11.24 -4.97 -23.47
N VAL A 744 -11.35 -4.20 -22.38
CA VAL A 744 -10.60 -2.94 -22.20
C VAL A 744 -9.09 -3.16 -22.30
N VAL A 745 -8.56 -4.21 -21.66
CA VAL A 745 -7.13 -4.56 -21.73
C VAL A 745 -6.71 -4.94 -23.15
N LYS A 746 -7.49 -5.79 -23.84
CA LYS A 746 -7.18 -6.23 -25.22
C LYS A 746 -7.16 -5.06 -26.20
N GLU A 747 -8.04 -4.08 -26.04
CA GLU A 747 -8.04 -2.88 -26.88
C GLU A 747 -6.74 -2.08 -26.77
N ASP A 748 -6.12 -2.03 -25.59
CA ASP A 748 -4.84 -1.33 -25.40
C ASP A 748 -3.69 -1.99 -26.18
N PHE A 749 -3.75 -3.32 -26.36
CA PHE A 749 -2.75 -4.10 -27.11
C PHE A 749 -2.99 -4.17 -28.62
N LYS A 750 -4.15 -3.77 -29.14
CA LYS A 750 -4.44 -3.82 -30.60
C LYS A 750 -3.56 -2.89 -31.45
N THR A 751 -2.95 -1.87 -30.86
CA THR A 751 -2.10 -0.94 -31.62
C THR A 751 -0.69 -1.51 -31.77
N TRP A 752 -0.32 -1.96 -32.97
CA TRP A 752 0.99 -2.60 -33.25
C TRP A 752 2.20 -1.80 -32.74
N GLY A 753 2.16 -0.47 -32.87
CA GLY A 753 3.21 0.42 -32.34
C GLY A 753 3.35 0.36 -30.82
N ARG A 754 2.25 0.16 -30.08
CA ARG A 754 2.30 -0.02 -28.61
C ARG A 754 2.84 -1.39 -28.24
N TRP A 755 2.38 -2.44 -28.91
CA TRP A 755 2.90 -3.79 -28.71
C TRP A 755 4.42 -3.83 -28.95
N LEU A 756 4.91 -3.22 -30.03
CA LEU A 756 6.33 -3.07 -30.29
C LEU A 756 7.04 -2.23 -29.23
N SER A 757 6.48 -1.09 -28.84
CA SER A 757 7.09 -0.27 -27.78
C SER A 757 7.15 -0.98 -26.42
N ALA A 758 6.20 -1.87 -26.15
CA ALA A 758 6.16 -2.71 -24.96
C ALA A 758 7.17 -3.86 -25.04
N MET A 759 7.27 -4.52 -26.20
CA MET A 759 8.28 -5.56 -26.49
C MET A 759 9.70 -5.01 -26.43
N ALA A 760 9.93 -3.81 -26.98
CA ALA A 760 11.21 -3.11 -26.96
C ALA A 760 11.53 -2.48 -25.59
N GLY A 761 10.58 -2.51 -24.64
CA GLY A 761 10.75 -1.93 -23.30
C GLY A 761 10.73 -0.39 -23.26
N TRP A 762 10.43 0.28 -24.39
CA TRP A 762 10.37 1.74 -24.51
C TRP A 762 9.18 2.34 -23.79
N ARG A 763 8.03 1.66 -23.79
CA ARG A 763 6.87 2.00 -22.95
C ARG A 763 6.47 0.77 -22.17
N ARG A 764 6.50 0.85 -20.84
CA ARG A 764 6.03 -0.28 -20.03
C ARG A 764 4.51 -0.28 -20.01
N ALA A 765 3.91 -1.40 -20.40
CA ALA A 765 2.47 -1.60 -20.32
C ALA A 765 2.01 -1.39 -18.88
N ARG A 766 0.86 -0.72 -18.72
CA ARG A 766 0.22 -0.54 -17.40
C ARG A 766 -0.22 -1.87 -16.81
N TYR A 767 -0.49 -2.85 -17.66
CA TYR A 767 -0.69 -4.24 -17.26
C TYR A 767 0.62 -5.02 -17.27
N SER A 768 0.82 -5.83 -16.24
CA SER A 768 1.79 -6.92 -16.29
C SER A 768 1.39 -7.89 -17.39
N THR A 769 2.31 -8.17 -18.31
CA THR A 769 2.10 -9.13 -19.41
C THR A 769 1.95 -10.57 -18.92
N THR A 770 2.53 -10.90 -17.77
CA THR A 770 2.48 -12.24 -17.17
C THR A 770 1.23 -12.46 -16.31
N ASP A 771 0.80 -11.43 -15.58
CA ASP A 771 -0.21 -11.59 -14.52
C ASP A 771 -1.55 -10.92 -14.85
N SER A 772 -1.64 -10.18 -15.96
CA SER A 772 -2.78 -9.30 -16.30
C SER A 772 -3.14 -8.32 -15.16
N LYS A 773 -2.21 -8.08 -14.23
CA LYS A 773 -2.39 -7.14 -13.11
C LYS A 773 -2.10 -5.74 -13.57
N ILE A 774 -2.98 -4.82 -13.21
CA ILE A 774 -2.69 -3.40 -13.31
C ILE A 774 -1.53 -3.04 -12.37
N ARG A 775 -0.70 -2.11 -12.81
CA ARG A 775 0.39 -1.53 -12.04
C ARG A 775 -0.05 -0.21 -11.45
N GLN A 776 0.36 0.04 -10.21
CA GLN A 776 0.37 1.35 -9.59
C GLN A 776 1.14 2.32 -10.49
N GLU A 777 0.82 3.60 -10.36
CA GLU A 777 1.45 4.65 -11.15
C GLU A 777 2.93 4.85 -10.76
N SER A 778 3.22 4.82 -9.46
CA SER A 778 4.59 4.92 -8.94
C SER A 778 5.32 3.56 -8.92
N ARG A 779 6.64 3.61 -9.14
CA ARG A 779 7.59 2.50 -8.87
C ARG A 779 8.44 2.74 -7.63
N ASP A 780 8.34 3.91 -7.05
CA ASP A 780 9.01 4.22 -5.80
C ASP A 780 8.17 3.63 -4.68
N ILE A 781 8.71 2.62 -4.00
CA ILE A 781 8.01 1.91 -2.93
C ILE A 781 7.74 2.82 -1.74
N GLU A 782 8.59 3.81 -1.45
CA GLU A 782 8.36 4.82 -0.42
C GLU A 782 7.16 5.68 -0.76
N LYS A 783 7.11 6.19 -2.00
CA LYS A 783 5.97 6.98 -2.47
C LYS A 783 4.67 6.17 -2.39
N LEU A 784 4.68 4.90 -2.79
CA LEU A 784 3.51 4.02 -2.67
C LEU A 784 3.06 3.84 -1.21
N PHE A 785 3.98 3.79 -0.26
CA PHE A 785 3.65 3.67 1.17
C PHE A 785 3.16 4.98 1.78
N GLN A 786 3.68 6.12 1.34
CA GLN A 786 3.16 7.44 1.71
C GLN A 786 1.71 7.59 1.25
N GLU A 787 1.45 7.33 -0.03
CA GLU A 787 0.09 7.32 -0.59
C GLU A 787 -0.82 6.34 0.16
N ALA A 788 -0.34 5.12 0.42
CA ALA A 788 -1.11 4.12 1.16
C ALA A 788 -1.46 4.60 2.58
N GLN A 789 -0.55 5.27 3.28
CA GLN A 789 -0.79 5.80 4.62
C GLN A 789 -1.87 6.88 4.62
N GLU A 790 -1.84 7.79 3.65
CA GLU A 790 -2.83 8.87 3.52
C GLU A 790 -4.22 8.33 3.18
N ILE A 791 -4.28 7.34 2.28
CA ILE A 791 -5.54 6.82 1.75
C ILE A 791 -6.20 5.82 2.71
N SER A 792 -5.42 5.03 3.46
CA SER A 792 -5.93 3.79 4.06
C SER A 792 -7.10 4.00 5.01
N ALA A 793 -7.05 4.98 5.91
CA ALA A 793 -8.16 5.24 6.84
C ALA A 793 -9.40 5.79 6.11
N ALA A 794 -9.20 6.75 5.21
CA ALA A 794 -10.28 7.39 4.45
C ALA A 794 -11.01 6.37 3.54
N PHE A 795 -10.27 5.53 2.83
CA PHE A 795 -10.80 4.45 2.01
C PHE A 795 -11.70 3.52 2.81
N GLN A 796 -11.25 3.08 3.98
CA GLN A 796 -11.97 2.08 4.77
C GLN A 796 -13.20 2.65 5.46
N LEU A 797 -13.13 3.90 5.92
CA LEU A 797 -14.29 4.63 6.44
C LEU A 797 -15.32 4.88 5.33
N TRP A 798 -14.88 5.22 4.13
CA TRP A 798 -15.79 5.37 3.00
C TRP A 798 -16.44 4.05 2.63
N VAL A 799 -15.67 2.95 2.52
CA VAL A 799 -16.24 1.61 2.29
C VAL A 799 -17.28 1.27 3.36
N SER A 800 -17.00 1.58 4.63
CA SER A 800 -17.95 1.37 5.73
C SER A 800 -19.22 2.20 5.62
N ALA A 801 -19.16 3.39 5.02
CA ALA A 801 -20.28 4.32 4.96
C ALA A 801 -21.33 3.97 3.89
N TRP A 802 -20.91 3.44 2.72
CA TRP A 802 -21.86 3.04 1.67
C TRP A 802 -22.23 1.56 1.70
N ASN A 803 -21.43 0.72 2.36
CA ASN A 803 -21.65 -0.71 2.42
C ASN A 803 -22.97 -1.03 3.14
N GLN A 804 -23.93 -1.63 2.42
CA GLN A 804 -25.28 -1.90 2.92
C GLN A 804 -25.41 -3.26 3.60
N VAL A 805 -24.57 -4.23 3.23
CA VAL A 805 -24.65 -5.64 3.69
C VAL A 805 -23.34 -6.11 4.28
N GLY A 806 -23.42 -6.96 5.31
CA GLY A 806 -22.25 -7.43 6.05
C GLY A 806 -21.53 -6.32 6.84
N ARG A 807 -20.48 -6.70 7.55
CA ARG A 807 -19.64 -5.79 8.33
C ARG A 807 -18.33 -5.50 7.62
N VAL A 808 -17.92 -4.24 7.57
CA VAL A 808 -16.59 -3.88 7.08
C VAL A 808 -15.57 -4.05 8.21
N GLN A 809 -14.66 -5.00 8.04
CA GLN A 809 -13.47 -5.13 8.87
C GLN A 809 -12.32 -4.33 8.26
N HIS A 810 -11.83 -3.38 9.04
CA HIS A 810 -10.68 -2.56 8.65
C HIS A 810 -9.40 -3.42 8.63
N GLY A 811 -8.64 -3.30 7.55
CA GLY A 811 -7.36 -3.96 7.35
C GLY A 811 -6.20 -2.98 7.54
N ASN A 812 -5.15 -3.45 8.21
CA ASN A 812 -3.93 -2.65 8.35
C ASN A 812 -3.25 -2.47 7.00
N VAL A 813 -2.57 -1.33 6.83
CA VAL A 813 -1.62 -1.15 5.74
C VAL A 813 -0.62 -2.29 5.79
N LYS A 814 -0.35 -2.89 4.62
CA LYS A 814 0.54 -4.04 4.51
C LYS A 814 1.90 -3.71 5.12
N SER A 815 2.45 -4.59 5.96
CA SER A 815 3.78 -4.32 6.54
C SER A 815 4.86 -4.22 5.47
N CYS A 816 5.83 -3.32 5.66
CA CYS A 816 6.91 -3.08 4.70
C CYS A 816 7.70 -4.36 4.40
N ALA A 817 8.05 -5.13 5.43
CA ALA A 817 8.73 -6.42 5.26
C ALA A 817 7.94 -7.38 4.35
N ARG A 818 6.61 -7.49 4.54
CA ARG A 818 5.76 -8.37 3.74
C ARG A 818 5.54 -7.85 2.32
N ALA A 819 5.48 -6.53 2.14
CA ALA A 819 5.41 -5.91 0.82
C ALA A 819 6.69 -6.16 0.02
N ILE A 820 7.87 -5.89 0.61
CA ILE A 820 9.18 -6.17 0.01
C ILE A 820 9.31 -7.64 -0.38
N GLN A 821 8.99 -8.54 0.55
CA GLN A 821 9.03 -9.98 0.30
C GLN A 821 8.12 -10.38 -0.88
N LYS A 822 6.88 -9.87 -0.93
CA LYS A 822 5.95 -10.13 -2.04
C LYS A 822 6.49 -9.58 -3.36
N THR A 823 7.07 -8.38 -3.34
CA THR A 823 7.66 -7.73 -4.51
C THR A 823 8.86 -8.50 -5.06
N VAL A 824 9.73 -9.02 -4.19
CA VAL A 824 10.88 -9.84 -4.60
C VAL A 824 10.43 -11.19 -5.15
N ARG A 825 9.53 -11.91 -4.46
CA ARG A 825 9.11 -13.26 -4.83
C ARG A 825 8.15 -13.31 -6.02
N SER A 826 7.17 -12.41 -6.06
CA SER A 826 6.08 -12.49 -7.05
C SER A 826 6.24 -11.49 -8.19
N TYR A 827 6.92 -10.36 -7.97
CA TYR A 827 6.91 -9.23 -8.91
C TYR A 827 8.26 -8.86 -9.49
N GLY A 828 9.29 -9.69 -9.28
CA GLY A 828 10.62 -9.45 -9.84
C GLY A 828 11.22 -8.10 -9.42
N ARG A 829 10.98 -7.70 -8.17
CA ARG A 829 11.41 -6.43 -7.56
C ARG A 829 10.70 -5.18 -8.13
N ASP A 830 9.55 -5.35 -8.78
CA ASP A 830 8.72 -4.22 -9.22
C ASP A 830 7.59 -3.92 -8.22
N PRO A 831 7.72 -2.88 -7.37
CA PRO A 831 6.72 -2.56 -6.36
C PRO A 831 5.43 -2.00 -6.96
N SER A 832 5.43 -1.56 -8.23
CA SER A 832 4.19 -1.10 -8.88
C SER A 832 3.13 -2.19 -8.99
N CYS A 833 3.49 -3.47 -8.85
CA CYS A 833 2.54 -4.57 -8.85
C CYS A 833 1.84 -4.80 -7.48
N LEU A 834 2.16 -4.01 -6.45
CA LEU A 834 1.53 -4.08 -5.13
C LEU A 834 0.17 -3.38 -5.14
N THR A 835 -0.90 -4.15 -5.32
CA THR A 835 -2.29 -3.65 -5.33
C THR A 835 -3.01 -3.82 -3.99
N ASP A 836 -2.33 -4.40 -2.99
CA ASP A 836 -2.89 -4.76 -1.68
C ASP A 836 -2.13 -4.10 -0.52
N LEU A 837 -1.58 -2.90 -0.75
CA LEU A 837 -1.02 -2.06 0.31
C LEU A 837 -2.14 -1.55 1.22
N VAL A 838 -3.18 -0.97 0.62
CA VAL A 838 -4.43 -0.60 1.25
C VAL A 838 -5.48 -1.67 0.97
N ARG A 839 -6.11 -2.19 2.01
CA ARG A 839 -7.12 -3.24 1.88
C ARG A 839 -8.13 -3.24 3.02
N CYS A 840 -9.36 -3.66 2.73
CA CYS A 840 -10.37 -3.99 3.74
C CYS A 840 -11.05 -5.32 3.43
N THR A 841 -11.75 -5.87 4.41
CA THR A 841 -12.53 -7.10 4.25
C THR A 841 -13.97 -6.85 4.64
N ILE A 842 -14.90 -7.24 3.79
CA ILE A 842 -16.34 -7.19 4.05
C ILE A 842 -16.75 -8.60 4.43
N LEU A 843 -17.24 -8.75 5.65
CA LEU A 843 -17.69 -10.02 6.21
C LEU A 843 -19.19 -10.12 6.03
N VAL A 844 -19.62 -11.08 5.23
CA VAL A 844 -21.02 -11.34 4.91
C VAL A 844 -21.45 -12.67 5.52
N GLN A 845 -22.73 -12.80 5.84
CA GLN A 845 -23.28 -13.99 6.49
C GLN A 845 -23.67 -15.08 5.49
N SER A 846 -24.10 -14.70 4.29
CA SER A 846 -24.59 -15.63 3.27
C SER A 846 -24.14 -15.27 1.85
N MET A 847 -24.39 -16.17 0.89
CA MET A 847 -24.05 -15.92 -0.53
C MET A 847 -25.01 -14.93 -1.18
N GLU A 848 -26.24 -14.81 -0.67
CA GLU A 848 -27.21 -13.78 -1.08
C GLU A 848 -26.68 -12.38 -0.76
N GLU A 849 -26.09 -12.19 0.42
CA GLU A 849 -25.43 -10.93 0.77
C GLU A 849 -24.22 -10.65 -0.15
N VAL A 850 -23.45 -11.66 -0.57
CA VAL A 850 -22.38 -11.46 -1.59
C VAL A 850 -22.97 -10.96 -2.91
N GLN A 851 -24.10 -11.53 -3.34
CA GLN A 851 -24.80 -11.15 -4.56
C GLN A 851 -25.36 -9.73 -4.48
N GLU A 852 -26.02 -9.38 -3.37
CA GLU A 852 -26.54 -8.04 -3.11
C GLU A 852 -25.40 -7.01 -3.08
N TRP A 853 -24.31 -7.36 -2.38
CA TRP A 853 -23.11 -6.54 -2.32
C TRP A 853 -22.54 -6.28 -3.71
N LEU A 854 -22.35 -7.33 -4.52
CA LEU A 854 -21.78 -7.22 -5.87
C LEU A 854 -22.68 -6.40 -6.80
N SER A 855 -24.00 -6.55 -6.68
CA SER A 855 -24.99 -5.78 -7.43
C SER A 855 -24.94 -4.30 -7.03
N CYS A 856 -24.84 -4.00 -5.73
CA CYS A 856 -24.66 -2.63 -5.25
C CYS A 856 -23.34 -2.03 -5.72
N PHE A 857 -22.24 -2.78 -5.60
CA PHE A 857 -20.90 -2.39 -6.04
C PHE A 857 -20.87 -2.08 -7.55
N ARG A 858 -21.52 -2.89 -8.37
CA ARG A 858 -21.63 -2.67 -9.82
C ARG A 858 -22.33 -1.36 -10.17
N ARG A 859 -23.33 -0.93 -9.40
CA ARG A 859 -24.05 0.36 -9.63
C ARG A 859 -23.19 1.59 -9.33
N ILE A 860 -22.19 1.47 -8.45
CA ILE A 860 -21.34 2.60 -8.01
C ILE A 860 -19.93 2.57 -8.63
N SER A 861 -19.68 1.64 -9.57
CA SER A 861 -18.37 1.44 -10.18
C SER A 861 -18.45 1.29 -11.70
N VAL A 862 -17.35 1.64 -12.37
CA VAL A 862 -17.12 1.39 -13.79
C VAL A 862 -15.96 0.42 -13.96
N VAL A 863 -15.93 -0.33 -15.05
CA VAL A 863 -14.86 -1.30 -15.29
C VAL A 863 -13.80 -0.73 -16.21
N GLY A 864 -12.55 -0.79 -15.77
CA GLY A 864 -11.41 -0.42 -16.60
C GLY A 864 -11.33 1.06 -16.97
N TYR A 865 -12.10 1.96 -16.33
CA TYR A 865 -12.05 3.38 -16.68
C TYR A 865 -10.72 4.01 -16.31
N GLY A 866 -10.17 4.79 -17.25
CA GLY A 866 -8.92 5.51 -17.08
C GLY A 866 -7.72 4.57 -16.99
N VAL A 867 -7.89 3.34 -17.49
CA VAL A 867 -6.83 2.34 -17.70
C VAL A 867 -6.11 2.63 -19.01
N SER A 868 -6.84 2.97 -20.06
CA SER A 868 -6.27 3.27 -21.38
C SER A 868 -5.77 4.71 -21.41
N ALA A 869 -4.59 4.93 -22.00
CA ALA A 869 -4.10 6.29 -22.24
C ALA A 869 -5.01 7.11 -23.18
N ARG A 870 -5.93 6.45 -23.92
CA ARG A 870 -6.96 7.12 -24.73
C ARG A 870 -8.10 7.69 -23.91
N ASP A 871 -8.32 7.23 -22.68
CA ASP A 871 -9.46 7.69 -21.87
C ASP A 871 -9.33 9.16 -21.47
N ARG A 872 -8.11 9.73 -21.46
CA ARG A 872 -7.93 11.19 -21.30
C ARG A 872 -8.61 12.00 -22.41
N ARG A 873 -8.78 11.44 -23.61
CA ARG A 873 -9.48 12.10 -24.73
C ARG A 873 -10.96 11.71 -24.84
N ARG A 874 -11.36 10.55 -24.32
CA ARG A 874 -12.77 10.10 -24.28
C ARG A 874 -13.50 10.52 -23.00
N ALA A 875 -12.82 11.06 -21.99
CA ALA A 875 -13.46 11.60 -20.80
C ALA A 875 -14.41 12.78 -21.12
N SER A 876 -14.25 13.43 -22.29
CA SER A 876 -15.21 14.39 -22.84
C SER A 876 -16.43 13.73 -23.50
N ASP A 877 -16.34 12.45 -23.87
CA ASP A 877 -17.31 11.74 -24.71
C ASP A 877 -18.18 10.75 -23.92
N VAL A 878 -17.92 10.59 -22.62
CA VAL A 878 -18.90 9.94 -21.73
C VAL A 878 -20.07 10.92 -21.62
N ALA A 879 -21.15 10.64 -22.35
CA ALA A 879 -22.34 11.46 -22.34
C ALA A 879 -22.78 11.65 -20.87
N PRO A 880 -23.07 12.87 -20.42
CA PRO A 880 -23.60 13.13 -19.07
C PRO A 880 -24.79 12.21 -18.72
N GLU A 881 -25.58 11.86 -19.74
CA GLU A 881 -26.76 11.02 -19.68
C GLU A 881 -26.49 9.59 -19.17
N ASP A 882 -25.33 9.00 -19.48
CA ASP A 882 -24.96 7.64 -19.00
C ASP A 882 -24.53 7.64 -17.52
N VAL A 883 -24.16 8.81 -16.97
CA VAL A 883 -23.81 9.00 -15.54
C VAL A 883 -25.05 9.39 -14.72
N GLU A 884 -26.10 9.92 -15.37
CA GLU A 884 -27.32 10.40 -14.70
C GLU A 884 -28.39 9.31 -14.45
N MET A 885 -28.26 8.11 -15.03
CA MET A 885 -29.26 7.02 -14.94
C MET A 885 -29.50 6.40 -13.53
N GLY A 886 -29.11 7.04 -12.43
CA GLY A 886 -29.42 6.55 -11.09
C GLY A 886 -29.23 7.50 -9.92
N GLY A 887 -28.97 8.79 -10.15
CA GLY A 887 -28.81 9.80 -9.09
C GLY A 887 -27.67 9.56 -8.09
N ARG A 888 -26.81 8.56 -8.31
CA ARG A 888 -25.64 8.26 -7.46
C ARG A 888 -24.37 8.42 -8.27
N GLU A 889 -23.47 9.24 -7.77
CA GLU A 889 -22.18 9.50 -8.41
C GLU A 889 -21.32 8.22 -8.49
N ILE A 890 -20.66 8.02 -9.63
CA ILE A 890 -19.73 6.90 -9.85
C ILE A 890 -18.36 7.27 -9.31
N PHE A 891 -17.90 6.46 -8.38
CA PHE A 891 -16.79 6.77 -7.51
C PHE A 891 -15.55 5.90 -7.77
N MET A 892 -15.72 4.72 -8.37
CA MET A 892 -14.64 3.73 -8.49
C MET A 892 -14.44 3.19 -9.90
N SER A 893 -13.18 2.87 -10.23
CA SER A 893 -12.83 2.08 -11.41
C SER A 893 -12.33 0.70 -10.97
N VAL A 894 -12.99 -0.36 -11.44
CA VAL A 894 -12.58 -1.76 -11.23
C VAL A 894 -11.38 -2.06 -12.11
N THR A 895 -10.29 -2.46 -11.48
CA THR A 895 -9.00 -2.73 -12.14
C THR A 895 -8.62 -4.21 -12.12
N SER A 896 -9.23 -5.00 -11.24
CA SER A 896 -9.11 -6.45 -11.17
C SER A 896 -10.29 -7.01 -10.40
N ILE A 897 -10.79 -8.19 -10.79
CA ILE A 897 -11.74 -8.99 -10.01
C ILE A 897 -11.26 -10.44 -10.02
N LYS A 898 -11.37 -11.09 -8.85
CA LYS A 898 -11.08 -12.52 -8.67
C LYS A 898 -12.21 -13.11 -7.85
N ASN A 899 -13.04 -13.92 -8.50
CA ASN A 899 -14.08 -14.67 -7.82
C ASN A 899 -13.59 -16.10 -7.55
N ARG A 900 -13.27 -16.42 -6.30
CA ARG A 900 -12.94 -17.79 -5.90
C ARG A 900 -14.16 -18.57 -5.43
N TYR A 901 -15.34 -17.96 -5.34
CA TYR A 901 -16.59 -18.68 -5.08
C TYR A 901 -17.11 -19.43 -6.31
N ASP A 902 -16.58 -19.14 -7.50
CA ASP A 902 -16.95 -19.86 -8.73
C ASP A 902 -16.60 -21.36 -8.60
N PRO A 903 -17.55 -22.29 -8.74
CA PRO A 903 -17.27 -23.74 -8.69
C PRO A 903 -16.23 -24.21 -9.73
N ARG A 904 -16.03 -23.43 -10.80
CA ARG A 904 -15.00 -23.69 -11.83
C ARG A 904 -13.60 -23.25 -11.40
N TYR A 905 -13.47 -22.49 -10.31
CA TYR A 905 -12.18 -22.06 -9.80
C TYR A 905 -11.44 -23.26 -9.19
N ASP A 906 -10.21 -23.50 -9.63
CA ASP A 906 -9.36 -24.52 -9.01
C ASP A 906 -8.87 -24.05 -7.63
N ALA A 907 -9.63 -24.45 -6.62
CA ALA A 907 -9.37 -24.26 -5.21
C ALA A 907 -7.93 -24.58 -4.81
N ARG A 908 -7.31 -25.60 -5.42
CA ARG A 908 -5.97 -26.10 -5.08
C ARG A 908 -4.90 -25.03 -5.30
N LEU A 909 -5.11 -24.14 -6.26
CA LEU A 909 -4.21 -23.02 -6.55
C LEU A 909 -4.15 -21.98 -5.41
N SER A 910 -5.20 -21.93 -4.59
CA SER A 910 -5.29 -21.04 -3.44
C SER A 910 -5.26 -21.78 -2.10
N GLY A 911 -4.90 -23.07 -2.10
CA GLY A 911 -4.96 -23.89 -0.91
C GLY A 911 -6.34 -23.92 -0.28
N GLY A 912 -7.37 -24.00 -1.12
CA GLY A 912 -8.77 -24.09 -0.67
C GLY A 912 -9.47 -22.76 -0.51
N TYR A 913 -8.79 -21.61 -0.50
CA TYR A 913 -9.46 -20.34 -0.22
C TYR A 913 -10.65 -20.02 -1.12
N ARG A 914 -11.71 -19.50 -0.49
CA ARG A 914 -12.92 -18.97 -1.11
C ARG A 914 -13.13 -17.55 -0.61
N ASP A 915 -13.00 -16.60 -1.53
CA ASP A 915 -13.28 -15.18 -1.34
C ASP A 915 -13.53 -14.53 -2.70
N MET A 916 -14.10 -13.34 -2.67
CA MET A 916 -14.09 -12.44 -3.83
C MET A 916 -13.13 -11.30 -3.53
N CYS A 917 -12.14 -11.07 -4.41
CA CYS A 917 -11.21 -9.96 -4.28
C CYS A 917 -11.39 -9.01 -5.47
N ILE A 918 -11.64 -7.73 -5.19
CA ILE A 918 -11.78 -6.69 -6.19
C ILE A 918 -10.73 -5.60 -5.93
N CYS A 919 -9.98 -5.21 -6.96
CA CYS A 919 -9.06 -4.09 -6.89
C CYS A 919 -9.70 -2.87 -7.55
N VAL A 920 -9.68 -1.73 -6.85
CA VAL A 920 -10.31 -0.47 -7.28
C VAL A 920 -9.28 0.65 -7.28
N GLY A 921 -9.37 1.56 -8.25
CA GLY A 921 -8.57 2.79 -8.25
C GLY A 921 -9.14 3.83 -7.29
N TRP A 922 -8.31 4.32 -6.37
CA TRP A 922 -8.58 5.46 -5.49
C TRP A 922 -7.84 6.69 -6.01
N THR A 923 -8.49 7.85 -5.99
CA THR A 923 -7.90 9.11 -6.43
C THR A 923 -7.43 9.98 -5.27
N ILE A 924 -6.28 10.63 -5.50
CA ILE A 924 -5.75 11.68 -4.65
C ILE A 924 -5.70 12.93 -5.51
N ASP A 925 -6.28 14.03 -5.04
CA ASP A 925 -6.13 15.33 -5.68
C ASP A 925 -4.68 15.80 -5.48
N GLU A 926 -3.94 16.00 -6.57
CA GLU A 926 -2.52 16.38 -6.51
C GLU A 926 -2.33 17.83 -6.05
N ALA A 927 -3.31 18.71 -6.28
CA ALA A 927 -3.21 20.11 -5.87
C ALA A 927 -3.35 20.30 -4.36
N SER A 928 -4.34 19.64 -3.75
CA SER A 928 -4.59 19.73 -2.30
C SER A 928 -3.79 18.69 -1.50
N GLN A 929 -3.18 17.69 -2.15
CA GLN A 929 -2.65 16.48 -1.50
C GLN A 929 -3.69 15.80 -0.58
N THR A 930 -4.98 16.08 -0.75
CA THR A 930 -6.04 15.49 0.05
C THR A 930 -6.63 14.28 -0.68
N CYS A 931 -6.87 13.23 0.09
CA CYS A 931 -7.57 12.04 -0.41
C CYS A 931 -9.05 12.38 -0.54
N MET A 932 -9.46 12.82 -1.72
CA MET A 932 -10.86 13.08 -2.03
C MET A 932 -11.42 12.05 -2.99
N PHE A 933 -12.71 11.75 -2.82
CA PHE A 933 -13.45 11.08 -3.87
C PHE A 933 -13.60 12.00 -5.05
N VAL A 934 -12.76 11.79 -6.06
CA VAL A 934 -12.96 12.42 -7.36
C VAL A 934 -13.83 11.47 -8.17
N PRO A 935 -15.06 11.86 -8.54
CA PRO A 935 -15.88 11.07 -9.44
C PRO A 935 -15.12 10.71 -10.70
N VAL A 936 -15.38 9.53 -11.24
CA VAL A 936 -14.67 9.00 -12.43
C VAL A 936 -14.69 10.00 -13.60
N ARG A 937 -15.79 10.73 -13.78
CA ARG A 937 -15.97 11.81 -14.77
C ARG A 937 -14.98 12.96 -14.66
N GLU A 938 -14.41 13.20 -13.48
CA GLU A 938 -13.49 14.31 -13.19
C GLU A 938 -12.02 13.90 -13.28
N TRP A 939 -11.73 12.60 -13.46
CA TRP A 939 -10.35 12.09 -13.56
C TRP A 939 -9.59 12.59 -14.79
N GLY A 940 -10.29 13.05 -15.82
CA GLY A 940 -9.70 13.68 -17.00
C GLY A 940 -9.46 15.18 -16.85
N LYS A 941 -10.10 15.83 -15.86
CA LYS A 941 -10.10 17.28 -15.66
C LYS A 941 -9.08 17.73 -14.60
N MET A 942 -8.79 16.87 -13.63
CA MET A 942 -7.83 17.13 -12.55
C MET A 942 -6.57 16.26 -12.72
N GLU A 943 -5.43 16.76 -12.26
CA GLU A 943 -4.26 15.92 -12.02
C GLU A 943 -4.54 15.07 -10.77
N VAL A 944 -5.15 13.90 -11.01
CA VAL A 944 -5.41 12.90 -9.96
C VAL A 944 -4.43 11.75 -10.06
N ARG A 945 -3.69 11.51 -8.97
CA ARG A 945 -2.86 10.32 -8.81
C ARG A 945 -3.73 9.14 -8.42
N LYS A 946 -3.45 7.95 -8.98
CA LYS A 946 -4.24 6.75 -8.72
C LYS A 946 -3.48 5.75 -7.86
N HIS A 947 -4.08 5.38 -6.73
CA HIS A 947 -3.62 4.30 -5.89
C HIS A 947 -4.61 3.14 -5.91
N ILE A 948 -4.14 1.93 -6.17
CA ILE A 948 -5.01 0.75 -6.22
C ILE A 948 -5.21 0.19 -4.81
N CYS A 949 -6.46 0.04 -4.42
CA CYS A 949 -6.89 -0.54 -3.14
C CYS A 949 -7.59 -1.89 -3.37
N GLU A 950 -7.51 -2.82 -2.40
CA GLU A 950 -8.14 -4.15 -2.48
C GLU A 950 -9.34 -4.26 -1.52
N ILE A 951 -10.50 -4.65 -2.04
CA ILE A 951 -11.68 -5.03 -1.25
C ILE A 951 -11.81 -6.55 -1.32
N GLN A 952 -11.83 -7.21 -0.16
CA GLN A 952 -12.09 -8.64 -0.05
C GLN A 952 -13.51 -8.85 0.49
N VAL A 953 -14.31 -9.70 -0.14
CA VAL A 953 -15.62 -10.11 0.38
C VAL A 953 -15.54 -11.57 0.79
N LEU A 954 -15.76 -11.82 2.06
CA LEU A 954 -15.52 -13.10 2.71
C LEU A 954 -16.73 -13.52 3.54
N LEU A 955 -17.18 -14.77 3.39
CA LEU A 955 -18.18 -15.35 4.29
C LEU A 955 -17.63 -15.45 5.71
N GLU A 956 -18.41 -15.03 6.70
CA GLU A 956 -18.01 -15.00 8.11
C GLU A 956 -17.62 -16.40 8.62
N VAL A 957 -18.38 -17.43 8.24
CA VAL A 957 -18.06 -18.84 8.53
C VAL A 957 -16.70 -19.26 7.98
N MET A 958 -16.33 -18.75 6.79
CA MET A 958 -15.04 -19.05 6.14
C MET A 958 -13.89 -18.26 6.75
N GLN A 959 -14.16 -17.11 7.37
CA GLN A 959 -13.14 -16.31 8.04
C GLN A 959 -12.55 -17.02 9.25
N GLY A 960 -13.39 -17.70 10.04
CA GLY A 960 -12.93 -18.48 11.19
C GLY A 960 -11.91 -19.53 10.79
N VAL A 961 -12.23 -20.31 9.75
CA VAL A 961 -11.34 -21.35 9.21
C VAL A 961 -10.09 -20.73 8.57
N LYS A 962 -10.24 -19.60 7.83
CA LYS A 962 -9.12 -18.88 7.19
C LYS A 962 -8.04 -18.49 8.19
N LYS A 963 -8.37 -18.08 9.41
CA LYS A 963 -7.37 -17.68 10.43
C LYS A 963 -6.44 -18.84 10.81
N VAL A 964 -6.98 -20.06 10.92
CA VAL A 964 -6.20 -21.28 11.22
C VAL A 964 -5.38 -21.70 10.00
N LEU A 965 -6.00 -21.69 8.82
CA LEU A 965 -5.38 -22.12 7.56
C LEU A 965 -4.30 -21.15 7.04
N HIS A 966 -4.34 -19.87 7.40
CA HIS A 966 -3.48 -18.85 6.78
C HIS A 966 -2.00 -19.10 6.94
N LYS A 967 -1.58 -19.61 8.11
CA LYS A 967 -0.18 -19.93 8.34
C LYS A 967 0.29 -21.06 7.42
N GLU A 968 -0.46 -22.15 7.35
CA GLU A 968 -0.11 -23.30 6.51
C GLU A 968 -0.23 -23.02 5.02
N TYR A 969 -1.23 -22.24 4.62
CA TYR A 969 -1.30 -21.73 3.25
C TYR A 969 -0.09 -20.86 2.91
N VAL A 970 0.33 -19.96 3.80
CA VAL A 970 1.51 -19.13 3.54
C VAL A 970 2.76 -19.99 3.41
N ASN A 971 2.91 -21.05 4.21
CA ASN A 971 4.00 -22.02 4.09
C ASN A 971 3.97 -22.74 2.74
N PHE A 972 2.83 -23.35 2.39
CA PHE A 972 2.63 -24.02 1.10
C PHE A 972 2.87 -23.08 -0.09
N ARG A 973 2.27 -21.89 -0.08
CA ARG A 973 2.44 -20.89 -1.13
C ARG A 973 3.88 -20.43 -1.21
N ASN A 974 4.59 -20.28 -0.10
CA ASN A 974 6.00 -19.94 -0.12
C ASN A 974 6.82 -21.03 -0.82
N ILE A 975 6.47 -22.31 -0.67
CA ILE A 975 7.12 -23.44 -1.39
C ILE A 975 6.70 -23.52 -2.86
N MET A 976 5.49 -23.10 -3.22
CA MET A 976 4.99 -23.07 -4.61
C MET A 976 5.43 -21.86 -5.41
N CYS A 977 5.65 -20.72 -4.75
CA CYS A 977 6.30 -19.56 -5.35
C CYS A 977 7.83 -19.72 -5.38
N GLN A 978 8.37 -20.66 -4.60
CA GLN A 978 9.69 -21.24 -4.78
C GLN A 978 9.65 -22.32 -5.86
#